data_AF-A0A4R6TD31-F1
#
_entry.id   AF-A0A4R6TD31-F1
#
_cell.length_a   1.000
_cell.length_b   1.000
_cell.length_c   1.000
_cell.angle_alpha   90.00
_cell.angle_beta   90.00
_cell.angle_gamma   90.00
#
_symmetry.space_group_name_H-M   'P 1'
#
loop_
_entity.id
_entity.type
_entity.pdbx_description
1 polymer ?
#
loop_
_entity_poly.entity_id
_entity_poly.type
_entity_poly.pdbx_seq_one_letter_code
_entity_poly.pdbx_strand_id
1 'polypeptide(L)'
;MSAYKTPGVYVEEIVKFPPSVAQVETAIPAFIGYTEKAKKKEDDDLLLEPKRITSMLEYETYFGFSEKETTIGVNVINANEANEEIIVTQPSTPSPFKMYYNMQMYFANGGGPCYITSVGTYSSARTNNNVNPVLLEEVGNNGFKGLKEGLEEVEYIDEVTLLVFPDATSLTSDADFYSLYSLALTQCNKLQDRFTIIDTYSDKEYDDGGGDVDPVEALRDKISLEKDYLKYGAAYFPYLNTILDFSYNESSIEVQGLEESLSVQADNVIDGIDLTKLEDLLTALVDTENAIDAAADNTAALSFKNNAISNVKNIISYLEDVTSSINDLISAAEDSGEASLTAPSVNMTTWMDNNLEAILADLHSKVFKLQQDDTKAKLTGSLTSNATNVYGLLGITDEVDMTNNGIYTDLEGQKTADELFALKGAIDLLGGVTTLPSLADLKAENNALYNKIKSEIGLLPVKLSPSATMAGIYAKVDADRGVWKAPANVGLNYVYGPSVIISHDEQKDLNVDTKAGKSVNAIRSFVGKGNLVWGARTLAGNDNEWRYVSVRRFFNMAEESIKKATEQFVFEPNDKNTWVRVKAMIDNFLTQQWRAGALAGPTPEKAFYVSVGLGETMTAQDVLEGNMIIEIGMAVVRPAEFIILKFSHKMQEA
;
A
#
# COMPACT_ATOMS: atom_id res chain seq x y z
N MET A 1 -61.36 32.69 20.36
CA MET A 1 -62.25 32.14 21.41
C MET A 1 -63.63 31.98 20.80
N SER A 2 -64.09 30.73 20.67
CA SER A 2 -65.41 30.41 20.12
C SER A 2 -66.49 31.00 21.03
N ALA A 3 -67.31 31.92 20.50
CA ALA A 3 -68.39 32.52 21.26
C ALA A 3 -69.55 31.51 21.37
N TYR A 4 -69.64 30.82 22.50
CA TYR A 4 -70.75 29.90 22.81
C TYR A 4 -72.06 30.66 22.97
N LYS A 5 -73.06 30.33 22.16
CA LYS A 5 -74.37 31.04 22.10
C LYS A 5 -75.53 30.26 22.73
N THR A 6 -75.30 29.05 23.23
CA THR A 6 -76.34 28.23 23.88
C THR A 6 -75.84 27.64 25.20
N PRO A 7 -76.73 27.37 26.17
CA PRO A 7 -76.35 26.61 27.36
C PRO A 7 -76.18 25.12 26.99
N GLY A 8 -75.02 24.53 27.27
CA GLY A 8 -74.73 23.12 26.99
C GLY A 8 -73.35 22.69 27.49
N VAL A 9 -73.05 21.38 27.42
CA VAL A 9 -71.71 20.83 27.63
C VAL A 9 -70.99 20.79 26.28
N TYR A 10 -69.84 21.44 26.19
CA TYR A 10 -69.01 21.46 24.99
C TYR A 10 -67.74 20.66 25.23
N VAL A 11 -67.35 19.87 24.23
CA VAL A 11 -66.05 19.18 24.19
C VAL A 11 -65.20 19.92 23.18
N GLU A 12 -64.11 20.53 23.66
CA GLU A 12 -63.06 21.07 22.81
C GLU A 12 -61.85 20.14 22.87
N GLU A 13 -61.31 19.79 21.71
CA GLU A 13 -60.05 19.07 21.63
C GLU A 13 -58.92 20.10 21.50
N ILE A 14 -58.29 20.40 22.63
CA ILE A 14 -57.12 21.29 22.67
C ILE A 14 -55.88 20.43 22.42
N VAL A 15 -55.32 20.50 21.21
CA VAL A 15 -54.04 19.87 20.90
C VAL A 15 -52.95 20.59 21.70
N LYS A 16 -52.52 20.00 22.82
CA LYS A 16 -51.54 20.58 23.75
C LYS A 16 -50.10 20.20 23.45
N PHE A 17 -49.86 19.15 22.67
CA PHE A 17 -48.50 18.69 22.39
C PHE A 17 -47.92 19.49 21.22
N PRO A 18 -46.78 20.18 21.42
CA PRO A 18 -46.04 20.71 20.29
C PRO A 18 -45.57 19.54 19.41
N PRO A 19 -45.49 19.72 18.08
CA PRO A 19 -44.86 18.74 17.21
C PRO A 19 -43.40 18.51 17.66
N SER A 20 -42.85 17.35 17.33
CA SER A 20 -41.48 16.95 17.67
C SER A 20 -40.57 17.04 16.45
N VAL A 21 -39.31 17.38 16.67
CA VAL A 21 -38.26 17.23 15.65
C VAL A 21 -37.79 15.77 15.64
N ALA A 22 -37.91 15.10 14.50
CA ALA A 22 -37.26 13.81 14.27
C ALA A 22 -35.80 14.04 13.86
N GLN A 23 -34.89 13.25 14.42
CA GLN A 23 -33.49 13.29 14.03
C GLN A 23 -33.33 12.64 12.65
N VAL A 24 -32.64 13.34 11.74
CA VAL A 24 -32.25 12.76 10.45
C VAL A 24 -31.07 11.81 10.59
N GLU A 25 -30.93 10.92 9.60
CA GLU A 25 -29.78 10.03 9.49
C GLU A 25 -28.48 10.83 9.38
N THR A 26 -27.38 10.32 9.96
CA THR A 26 -26.14 11.10 10.10
C THR A 26 -24.98 10.58 9.27
N ALA A 27 -25.03 9.32 8.84
CA ALA A 27 -23.91 8.65 8.16
C ALA A 27 -24.40 7.70 7.04
N ILE A 28 -25.14 8.24 6.07
CA ILE A 28 -25.55 7.52 4.86
C ILE A 28 -24.66 8.01 3.72
N PRO A 29 -23.62 7.25 3.35
CA PRO A 29 -22.73 7.63 2.27
C PRO A 29 -23.32 7.36 0.89
N ALA A 30 -22.98 8.22 -0.06
CA ALA A 30 -23.03 7.92 -1.48
C ALA A 30 -21.62 7.57 -1.97
N PHE A 31 -21.48 6.36 -2.50
CA PHE A 31 -20.28 5.90 -3.18
C PHE A 31 -20.44 6.12 -4.68
N ILE A 32 -19.58 6.97 -5.24
CA ILE A 32 -19.62 7.36 -6.65
C ILE A 32 -18.40 6.76 -7.35
N GLY A 33 -18.63 5.87 -8.31
CA GLY A 33 -17.57 5.10 -8.95
C GLY A 33 -18.06 4.17 -10.06
N TYR A 34 -17.15 3.35 -10.56
CA TYR A 34 -17.38 2.38 -11.63
C TYR A 34 -17.68 1.00 -11.04
N THR A 35 -18.50 0.23 -11.75
CA THR A 35 -18.98 -1.07 -11.28
C THR A 35 -18.84 -2.13 -12.39
N GLU A 36 -18.98 -3.42 -12.08
CA GLU A 36 -18.93 -4.46 -13.11
C GLU A 36 -20.14 -4.36 -14.05
N LYS A 37 -21.31 -4.11 -13.45
CA LYS A 37 -22.60 -3.96 -14.12
C LYS A 37 -23.42 -2.89 -13.39
N ALA A 38 -24.45 -2.37 -14.02
CA ALA A 38 -25.42 -1.49 -13.35
C ALA A 38 -26.84 -1.95 -13.71
N LYS A 39 -27.32 -3.02 -13.04
CA LYS A 39 -28.54 -3.72 -13.44
C LYS A 39 -29.47 -4.06 -12.27
N LYS A 40 -30.73 -3.65 -12.39
CA LYS A 40 -31.86 -4.05 -11.54
C LYS A 40 -32.82 -4.97 -12.27
N LYS A 41 -33.21 -4.62 -13.49
CA LYS A 41 -34.11 -5.40 -14.35
C LYS A 41 -33.49 -5.59 -15.73
N GLU A 42 -33.13 -4.49 -16.37
CA GLU A 42 -32.50 -4.46 -17.70
C GLU A 42 -31.03 -4.04 -17.57
N ASP A 43 -30.20 -4.39 -18.56
CA ASP A 43 -28.81 -3.96 -18.55
C ASP A 43 -28.72 -2.42 -18.56
N ASP A 44 -27.80 -1.88 -17.77
CA ASP A 44 -27.52 -0.44 -17.60
C ASP A 44 -28.68 0.42 -17.07
N ASP A 45 -29.75 -0.19 -16.55
CA ASP A 45 -30.88 0.56 -15.97
C ASP A 45 -30.57 1.25 -14.64
N LEU A 46 -29.44 0.93 -13.99
CA LEU A 46 -28.92 1.63 -12.81
C LEU A 46 -27.74 2.56 -13.13
N LEU A 47 -27.41 2.77 -14.40
CA LEU A 47 -26.32 3.67 -14.78
C LEU A 47 -26.73 5.13 -14.47
N LEU A 48 -25.87 5.85 -13.74
CA LEU A 48 -26.15 7.19 -13.22
C LEU A 48 -27.45 7.31 -12.42
N GLU A 49 -28.00 6.20 -11.92
CA GLU A 49 -29.17 6.21 -11.03
C GLU A 49 -28.71 5.83 -9.61
N PRO A 50 -28.63 6.80 -8.67
CA PRO A 50 -28.25 6.51 -7.28
C PRO A 50 -29.18 5.48 -6.64
N LYS A 51 -28.63 4.29 -6.33
CA LYS A 51 -29.39 3.17 -5.80
C LYS A 51 -29.06 2.95 -4.33
N ARG A 52 -30.08 3.07 -3.48
CA ARG A 52 -29.98 2.67 -2.07
C ARG A 52 -29.82 1.15 -1.96
N ILE A 53 -28.80 0.74 -1.20
CA ILE A 53 -28.51 -0.64 -0.80
C ILE A 53 -28.27 -0.71 0.72
N THR A 54 -28.31 -1.91 1.28
CA THR A 54 -28.17 -2.16 2.71
C THR A 54 -27.15 -3.25 3.06
N SER A 55 -26.64 -3.97 2.06
CA SER A 55 -25.69 -5.06 2.27
C SER A 55 -24.80 -5.30 1.06
N MET A 56 -23.68 -6.00 1.28
CA MET A 56 -22.79 -6.43 0.21
C MET A 56 -23.48 -7.37 -0.79
N LEU A 57 -24.42 -8.20 -0.33
CA LEU A 57 -25.18 -9.08 -1.22
C LEU A 57 -26.05 -8.29 -2.22
N GLU A 58 -26.66 -7.20 -1.77
CA GLU A 58 -27.39 -6.30 -2.67
C GLU A 58 -26.44 -5.59 -3.65
N TYR A 59 -25.25 -5.19 -3.18
CA TYR A 59 -24.22 -4.65 -4.06
C TYR A 59 -23.86 -5.65 -5.17
N GLU A 60 -23.50 -6.88 -4.84
CA GLU A 60 -23.14 -7.92 -5.82
C GLU A 60 -24.29 -8.23 -6.79
N THR A 61 -25.53 -8.21 -6.29
CA THR A 61 -26.73 -8.44 -7.10
C THR A 61 -26.88 -7.37 -8.18
N TYR A 62 -26.79 -6.09 -7.81
CA TYR A 62 -27.04 -4.96 -8.72
C TYR A 62 -25.81 -4.47 -9.50
N PHE A 63 -24.64 -4.53 -8.86
CA PHE A 63 -23.41 -3.89 -9.32
C PHE A 63 -22.26 -4.84 -9.63
N GLY A 64 -22.34 -6.09 -9.16
CA GLY A 64 -21.38 -7.15 -9.47
C GLY A 64 -20.14 -7.17 -8.57
N PHE A 65 -19.05 -7.73 -9.10
CA PHE A 65 -17.81 -8.04 -8.39
C PHE A 65 -16.66 -7.11 -8.80
N SER A 66 -15.47 -7.32 -8.24
CA SER A 66 -14.26 -6.63 -8.69
C SER A 66 -13.83 -7.07 -10.09
N GLU A 67 -13.17 -6.15 -10.79
CA GLU A 67 -12.48 -6.50 -12.02
C GLU A 67 -11.33 -7.48 -11.71
N LYS A 68 -11.20 -8.49 -12.57
CA LYS A 68 -10.18 -9.51 -12.44
C LYS A 68 -8.83 -8.97 -12.90
N GLU A 69 -7.84 -9.03 -12.02
CA GLU A 69 -6.45 -8.76 -12.36
C GLU A 69 -5.94 -9.80 -13.37
N THR A 70 -5.12 -9.35 -14.31
CA THR A 70 -4.53 -10.19 -15.36
C THR A 70 -3.01 -10.15 -15.38
N THR A 71 -2.38 -9.31 -14.56
CA THR A 71 -0.94 -9.01 -14.64
C THR A 71 -0.21 -9.26 -13.32
N ILE A 72 -0.75 -10.15 -12.47
CA ILE A 72 -0.02 -10.68 -11.30
C ILE A 72 1.15 -11.50 -11.84
N GLY A 73 2.37 -11.14 -11.46
CA GLY A 73 3.56 -11.89 -11.84
C GLY A 73 3.74 -13.10 -10.93
N VAL A 74 3.98 -14.27 -11.52
CA VAL A 74 4.28 -15.50 -10.78
C VAL A 74 5.56 -16.10 -11.33
N ASN A 75 6.59 -16.12 -10.50
CA ASN A 75 7.87 -16.72 -10.80
C ASN A 75 8.08 -17.93 -9.89
N VAL A 76 8.35 -19.10 -10.47
CA VAL A 76 8.68 -20.33 -9.74
C VAL A 76 10.17 -20.58 -9.95
N ILE A 77 10.94 -20.40 -8.90
CA ILE A 77 12.37 -20.66 -8.88
C ILE A 77 12.62 -22.15 -8.61
N ASN A 78 13.49 -22.79 -9.39
CA ASN A 78 13.86 -24.21 -9.24
C ASN A 78 12.63 -25.15 -9.23
N ALA A 79 11.77 -25.01 -10.24
CA ALA A 79 10.51 -25.74 -10.32
C ALA A 79 10.72 -27.26 -10.27
N ASN A 80 9.95 -27.96 -9.43
CA ASN A 80 10.07 -29.41 -9.19
C ASN A 80 11.33 -29.89 -8.46
N GLU A 81 12.12 -28.97 -7.89
CA GLU A 81 13.29 -29.31 -7.07
C GLU A 81 13.01 -29.21 -5.56
N ALA A 82 13.95 -29.69 -4.75
CA ALA A 82 13.84 -29.63 -3.28
C ALA A 82 13.85 -28.18 -2.73
N ASN A 83 14.42 -27.24 -3.47
CA ASN A 83 14.53 -25.82 -3.12
C ASN A 83 13.57 -24.94 -3.96
N GLU A 84 12.42 -25.48 -4.38
CA GLU A 84 11.38 -24.73 -5.10
C GLU A 84 10.90 -23.51 -4.28
N GLU A 85 11.08 -22.31 -4.84
CA GLU A 85 10.63 -21.04 -4.27
C GLU A 85 9.63 -20.38 -5.21
N ILE A 86 8.56 -19.79 -4.66
CA ILE A 86 7.53 -19.12 -5.45
C ILE A 86 7.54 -17.65 -5.07
N ILE A 87 7.83 -16.79 -6.04
CA ILE A 87 7.80 -15.35 -5.90
C ILE A 87 6.60 -14.83 -6.67
N VAL A 88 5.66 -14.24 -5.95
CA VAL A 88 4.51 -13.56 -6.53
C VAL A 88 4.71 -12.06 -6.39
N THR A 89 4.47 -11.32 -7.47
CA THR A 89 4.56 -9.85 -7.49
C THR A 89 3.17 -9.24 -7.62
N GLN A 90 3.04 -8.01 -7.10
CA GLN A 90 1.83 -7.20 -7.29
C GLN A 90 1.50 -7.06 -8.79
N PRO A 91 0.22 -6.90 -9.17
CA PRO A 91 -0.14 -6.65 -10.56
C PRO A 91 0.68 -5.51 -11.15
N SER A 92 1.34 -5.73 -12.28
CA SER A 92 2.17 -4.69 -12.92
C SER A 92 1.32 -3.53 -13.48
N THR A 93 0.06 -3.83 -13.79
CA THR A 93 -0.97 -2.86 -14.19
C THR A 93 -2.25 -3.12 -13.41
N PRO A 94 -2.31 -2.71 -12.12
CA PRO A 94 -3.46 -2.98 -11.27
C PRO A 94 -4.75 -2.42 -11.87
N SER A 95 -5.87 -3.11 -11.65
CA SER A 95 -7.18 -2.60 -12.06
C SER A 95 -7.43 -1.21 -11.45
N PRO A 96 -7.87 -0.22 -12.24
CA PRO A 96 -8.20 1.11 -11.74
C PRO A 96 -9.53 1.15 -10.96
N PHE A 97 -10.32 0.07 -10.97
CA PHE A 97 -11.62 0.03 -10.31
C PHE A 97 -11.53 -0.63 -8.94
N LYS A 98 -11.57 0.19 -7.89
CA LYS A 98 -11.45 -0.20 -6.48
C LYS A 98 -12.78 -0.15 -5.73
N MET A 99 -13.88 0.25 -6.37
CA MET A 99 -15.22 0.34 -5.79
C MET A 99 -15.63 -0.92 -5.00
N TYR A 100 -15.52 -2.11 -5.59
CA TYR A 100 -15.94 -3.36 -4.94
C TYR A 100 -15.19 -3.61 -3.62
N TYR A 101 -13.86 -3.48 -3.62
CA TYR A 101 -13.04 -3.68 -2.43
C TYR A 101 -13.31 -2.60 -1.36
N ASN A 102 -13.53 -1.35 -1.78
CA ASN A 102 -13.94 -0.27 -0.88
C ASN A 102 -15.30 -0.54 -0.22
N MET A 103 -16.25 -1.14 -0.94
CA MET A 103 -17.54 -1.55 -0.37
C MET A 103 -17.38 -2.66 0.68
N GLN A 104 -16.49 -3.63 0.46
CA GLN A 104 -16.15 -4.63 1.47
C GLN A 104 -15.58 -3.97 2.73
N MET A 105 -14.67 -3.01 2.57
CA MET A 105 -14.10 -2.26 3.69
C MET A 105 -15.14 -1.43 4.45
N TYR A 106 -16.08 -0.79 3.75
CA TYR A 106 -17.17 -0.03 4.35
C TYR A 106 -18.03 -0.92 5.26
N PHE A 107 -18.55 -2.03 4.74
CA PHE A 107 -19.40 -2.94 5.52
C PHE A 107 -18.62 -3.62 6.65
N ALA A 108 -17.35 -3.99 6.44
CA ALA A 108 -16.50 -4.58 7.48
C ALA A 108 -16.23 -3.64 8.67
N ASN A 109 -16.30 -2.32 8.46
CA ASN A 109 -16.01 -1.30 9.47
C ASN A 109 -17.26 -0.69 10.13
N GLY A 110 -18.43 -1.31 9.95
CA GLY A 110 -19.70 -0.88 10.53
C GLY A 110 -20.56 -0.04 9.59
N GLY A 111 -20.36 -0.21 8.28
CA GLY A 111 -21.25 0.34 7.27
C GLY A 111 -22.69 -0.13 7.43
N GLY A 112 -23.62 0.75 7.05
CA GLY A 112 -25.06 0.53 7.06
C GLY A 112 -25.66 0.81 5.68
N PRO A 113 -26.89 1.34 5.61
CA PRO A 113 -27.47 1.76 4.34
C PRO A 113 -26.61 2.82 3.64
N CYS A 114 -26.43 2.65 2.34
CA CYS A 114 -25.68 3.58 1.49
C CYS A 114 -26.28 3.68 0.10
N TYR A 115 -25.88 4.70 -0.64
CA TYR A 115 -26.21 4.85 -2.06
C TYR A 115 -25.00 4.49 -2.91
N ILE A 116 -25.26 3.76 -3.99
CA ILE A 116 -24.28 3.46 -5.02
C ILE A 116 -24.69 4.21 -6.28
N THR A 117 -23.78 5.03 -6.79
CA THR A 117 -23.94 5.71 -8.07
C THR A 117 -22.90 5.16 -9.03
N SER A 118 -23.34 4.24 -9.89
CA SER A 118 -22.49 3.72 -10.96
C SER A 118 -22.37 4.77 -12.06
N VAL A 119 -21.16 5.26 -12.31
CA VAL A 119 -20.89 6.25 -13.37
C VAL A 119 -20.43 5.60 -14.69
N GLY A 120 -20.35 4.27 -14.70
CA GLY A 120 -19.90 3.47 -15.83
C GLY A 120 -19.64 2.03 -15.40
N THR A 121 -19.75 1.11 -16.35
CA THR A 121 -19.30 -0.29 -16.18
C THR A 121 -17.83 -0.44 -16.56
N TYR A 122 -17.11 -1.44 -16.03
CA TYR A 122 -15.71 -1.69 -16.37
C TYR A 122 -15.47 -1.80 -17.90
N SER A 123 -16.37 -2.49 -18.61
CA SER A 123 -16.30 -2.64 -20.07
C SER A 123 -16.52 -1.32 -20.81
N SER A 124 -17.52 -0.53 -20.40
CA SER A 124 -17.81 0.77 -21.02
C SER A 124 -16.67 1.77 -20.80
N ALA A 125 -16.09 1.78 -19.60
CA ALA A 125 -14.97 2.61 -19.20
C ALA A 125 -13.72 2.33 -20.06
N ARG A 126 -13.37 1.05 -20.26
CA ARG A 126 -12.24 0.63 -21.12
C ARG A 126 -12.45 0.89 -22.60
N THR A 127 -13.68 0.73 -23.09
CA THR A 127 -14.00 1.02 -24.51
C THR A 127 -13.71 2.47 -24.87
N ASN A 128 -13.93 3.38 -23.92
CA ASN A 128 -13.74 4.82 -24.12
C ASN A 128 -12.27 5.25 -23.94
N ASN A 129 -11.51 4.64 -23.01
CA ASN A 129 -10.07 4.86 -22.88
C ASN A 129 -9.37 3.61 -22.35
N ASN A 130 -8.64 2.92 -23.22
CA ASN A 130 -7.93 1.70 -22.86
C ASN A 130 -6.67 1.94 -21.99
N VAL A 131 -6.18 3.18 -21.90
CA VAL A 131 -4.96 3.53 -21.15
C VAL A 131 -5.31 4.04 -19.75
N ASN A 132 -6.37 4.83 -19.63
CA ASN A 132 -6.93 5.22 -18.33
C ASN A 132 -8.47 5.27 -18.38
N PRO A 133 -9.17 4.21 -17.94
CA PRO A 133 -10.59 4.03 -18.22
C PRO A 133 -11.52 4.94 -17.40
N VAL A 134 -11.01 5.73 -16.44
CA VAL A 134 -11.78 6.82 -15.84
C VAL A 134 -11.97 7.92 -16.91
N LEU A 135 -13.19 8.07 -17.42
CA LEU A 135 -13.52 8.80 -18.66
C LEU A 135 -13.06 10.26 -18.70
N LEU A 136 -12.37 10.65 -19.79
CA LEU A 136 -11.72 11.95 -19.98
C LEU A 136 -12.37 12.88 -21.05
N GLU A 137 -13.43 12.50 -21.75
CA GLU A 137 -13.87 13.29 -22.92
C GLU A 137 -14.86 14.44 -22.66
N GLU A 138 -14.36 15.64 -23.00
CA GLU A 138 -14.92 16.98 -23.23
C GLU A 138 -15.96 17.57 -22.28
N VAL A 139 -15.47 18.24 -21.22
CA VAL A 139 -15.84 19.64 -20.95
C VAL A 139 -14.57 20.39 -20.52
N GLY A 140 -13.96 21.15 -21.44
CA GLY A 140 -12.91 22.14 -21.16
C GLY A 140 -11.91 21.80 -20.05
N ASN A 141 -10.78 21.18 -20.39
CA ASN A 141 -9.57 21.10 -19.56
C ASN A 141 -9.65 20.41 -18.17
N ASN A 142 -10.68 19.62 -17.80
CA ASN A 142 -10.67 18.87 -16.53
C ASN A 142 -11.29 17.45 -16.68
N GLY A 143 -10.47 16.40 -16.49
CA GLY A 143 -10.73 15.03 -16.94
C GLY A 143 -11.33 14.07 -15.90
N PHE A 144 -12.65 14.15 -15.64
CA PHE A 144 -13.35 13.20 -14.74
C PHE A 144 -14.89 13.25 -14.89
N LYS A 145 -15.40 13.31 -16.12
CA LYS A 145 -16.83 13.56 -16.41
C LYS A 145 -17.79 12.63 -15.66
N GLY A 146 -17.54 11.32 -15.68
CA GLY A 146 -18.44 10.35 -15.03
C GLY A 146 -18.58 10.58 -13.53
N LEU A 147 -17.46 10.77 -12.81
CA LEU A 147 -17.50 11.02 -11.36
C LEU A 147 -18.20 12.35 -11.02
N LYS A 148 -18.05 13.37 -11.88
CA LYS A 148 -18.77 14.63 -11.75
C LYS A 148 -20.27 14.46 -11.98
N GLU A 149 -20.69 13.79 -13.04
CA GLU A 149 -22.11 13.51 -13.31
C GLU A 149 -22.73 12.70 -12.17
N GLY A 150 -22.03 11.69 -11.66
CA GLY A 150 -22.47 10.94 -10.49
C GLY A 150 -22.63 11.81 -9.23
N LEU A 151 -21.76 12.79 -9.03
CA LEU A 151 -21.88 13.77 -7.95
C LEU A 151 -23.10 14.69 -8.14
N GLU A 152 -23.39 15.11 -9.38
CA GLU A 152 -24.57 15.92 -9.72
C GLU A 152 -25.88 15.13 -9.48
N GLU A 153 -25.93 13.84 -9.83
CA GLU A 153 -27.10 12.99 -9.57
C GLU A 153 -27.35 12.76 -8.08
N VAL A 154 -26.29 12.60 -7.29
CA VAL A 154 -26.38 12.48 -5.83
C VAL A 154 -26.88 13.76 -5.15
N GLU A 155 -26.77 14.92 -5.82
CA GLU A 155 -27.29 16.19 -5.30
C GLU A 155 -28.80 16.14 -5.06
N TYR A 156 -29.55 15.38 -5.87
CA TYR A 156 -30.99 15.24 -5.76
C TYR A 156 -31.46 14.28 -4.66
N ILE A 157 -30.53 13.53 -4.04
CA ILE A 157 -30.84 12.59 -2.98
C ILE A 157 -30.66 13.26 -1.61
N ASP A 158 -31.79 13.45 -0.94
CA ASP A 158 -31.90 14.14 0.36
C ASP A 158 -31.37 13.32 1.56
N GLU A 159 -31.35 11.98 1.46
CA GLU A 159 -30.88 11.11 2.56
C GLU A 159 -29.34 11.05 2.65
N VAL A 160 -28.61 11.49 1.61
CA VAL A 160 -27.15 11.36 1.55
C VAL A 160 -26.47 12.40 2.44
N THR A 161 -25.63 11.92 3.36
CA THR A 161 -24.88 12.79 4.28
C THR A 161 -23.37 12.69 4.13
N LEU A 162 -22.86 11.66 3.46
CA LEU A 162 -21.43 11.49 3.20
C LEU A 162 -21.15 11.29 1.70
N LEU A 163 -20.08 11.89 1.20
CA LEU A 163 -19.62 11.71 -0.18
C LEU A 163 -18.28 10.96 -0.19
N VAL A 164 -18.20 9.90 -0.99
CA VAL A 164 -17.03 9.02 -1.11
C VAL A 164 -16.78 8.67 -2.58
N PHE A 165 -15.52 8.67 -3.01
CA PHE A 165 -15.11 8.41 -4.40
C PHE A 165 -14.06 7.28 -4.48
N PRO A 166 -14.48 6.01 -4.41
CA PRO A 166 -13.56 4.86 -4.33
C PRO A 166 -12.55 4.72 -5.47
N ASP A 167 -12.89 5.18 -6.67
CA ASP A 167 -12.06 5.05 -7.87
C ASP A 167 -11.30 6.33 -8.23
N ALA A 168 -11.43 7.40 -7.43
CA ALA A 168 -10.82 8.69 -7.75
C ALA A 168 -9.29 8.59 -7.82
N THR A 169 -8.67 7.73 -7.00
CA THR A 169 -7.21 7.54 -6.95
C THR A 169 -6.62 6.97 -8.25
N SER A 170 -7.46 6.48 -9.15
CA SER A 170 -7.07 6.01 -10.48
C SER A 170 -7.10 7.11 -11.56
N LEU A 171 -7.47 8.34 -11.20
CA LEU A 171 -7.29 9.49 -12.09
C LEU A 171 -5.80 9.67 -12.42
N THR A 172 -5.48 10.09 -13.64
CA THR A 172 -4.09 10.25 -14.10
C THR A 172 -3.40 11.50 -13.56
N SER A 173 -4.18 12.45 -13.04
CA SER A 173 -3.72 13.77 -12.63
C SER A 173 -4.23 14.07 -11.23
N ASP A 174 -3.33 14.47 -10.36
CA ASP A 174 -3.65 14.93 -9.02
C ASP A 174 -4.43 16.26 -9.06
N ALA A 175 -4.26 17.08 -10.10
CA ALA A 175 -5.07 18.29 -10.30
C ALA A 175 -6.55 17.92 -10.50
N ASP A 176 -6.84 16.96 -11.38
CA ASP A 176 -8.19 16.47 -11.63
C ASP A 176 -8.80 15.84 -10.37
N PHE A 177 -8.01 15.04 -9.66
CA PHE A 177 -8.39 14.43 -8.38
C PHE A 177 -8.84 15.47 -7.35
N TYR A 178 -8.04 16.51 -7.10
CA TYR A 178 -8.39 17.55 -6.13
C TYR A 178 -9.45 18.54 -6.63
N SER A 179 -9.62 18.69 -7.95
CA SER A 179 -10.76 19.41 -8.53
C SER A 179 -12.09 18.71 -8.26
N LEU A 180 -12.14 17.37 -8.34
CA LEU A 180 -13.33 16.59 -7.95
C LEU A 180 -13.71 16.83 -6.47
N TYR A 181 -12.75 16.77 -5.56
CA TYR A 181 -13.00 17.06 -4.14
C TYR A 181 -13.41 18.52 -3.91
N SER A 182 -12.89 19.47 -4.69
CA SER A 182 -13.32 20.87 -4.63
C SER A 182 -14.79 21.04 -5.04
N LEU A 183 -15.26 20.30 -6.06
CA LEU A 183 -16.69 20.24 -6.41
C LEU A 183 -17.52 19.60 -5.30
N ALA A 184 -17.05 18.50 -4.71
CA ALA A 184 -17.74 17.86 -3.59
C ALA A 184 -17.89 18.80 -2.39
N LEU A 185 -16.83 19.53 -2.02
CA LEU A 185 -16.86 20.55 -0.96
C LEU A 185 -17.83 21.70 -1.29
N THR A 186 -17.89 22.10 -2.56
CA THR A 186 -18.82 23.12 -3.04
C THR A 186 -20.28 22.66 -2.91
N GLN A 187 -20.58 21.41 -3.27
CA GLN A 187 -21.91 20.83 -3.06
C GLN A 187 -22.25 20.73 -1.57
N CYS A 188 -21.31 20.29 -0.74
CA CYS A 188 -21.51 20.24 0.71
C CYS A 188 -21.81 21.62 1.30
N ASN A 189 -21.12 22.67 0.84
CA ASN A 189 -21.37 24.04 1.26
C ASN A 189 -22.74 24.55 0.79
N LYS A 190 -23.16 24.20 -0.43
CA LYS A 190 -24.46 24.58 -1.00
C LYS A 190 -25.64 23.97 -0.24
N LEU A 191 -25.57 22.68 0.07
CA LEU A 191 -26.69 21.94 0.66
C LEU A 191 -26.65 21.91 2.20
N GLN A 192 -25.46 22.02 2.80
CA GLN A 192 -25.21 22.07 4.25
C GLN A 192 -25.66 20.82 5.05
N ASP A 193 -26.13 19.79 4.38
CA ASP A 193 -26.58 18.51 4.93
C ASP A 193 -25.50 17.41 4.85
N ARG A 194 -24.56 17.55 3.92
CA ARG A 194 -23.54 16.54 3.58
C ARG A 194 -22.11 16.93 3.91
N PHE A 195 -21.23 15.93 3.94
CA PHE A 195 -19.83 16.05 4.30
C PHE A 195 -18.97 15.10 3.45
N THR A 196 -17.85 15.57 2.92
CA THR A 196 -16.99 14.76 2.04
C THR A 196 -15.79 14.17 2.77
N ILE A 197 -15.46 12.90 2.51
CA ILE A 197 -14.28 12.23 3.05
C ILE A 197 -13.22 12.20 1.96
N ILE A 198 -12.08 12.84 2.24
CA ILE A 198 -11.05 13.15 1.25
C ILE A 198 -9.87 12.19 1.43
N ASP A 199 -9.46 11.54 0.35
CA ASP A 199 -8.23 10.77 0.29
C ASP A 199 -7.08 11.65 -0.24
N THR A 200 -5.83 11.24 0.00
CA THR A 200 -4.69 11.77 -0.76
C THR A 200 -4.62 11.11 -2.13
N TYR A 201 -4.10 11.82 -3.13
CA TYR A 201 -3.96 11.28 -4.49
C TYR A 201 -3.04 10.05 -4.55
N SER A 202 -2.00 10.03 -3.72
CA SER A 202 -1.09 8.90 -3.58
C SER A 202 -0.64 8.75 -2.13
N ASP A 203 0.04 7.64 -1.86
CA ASP A 203 0.66 7.31 -0.59
C ASP A 203 2.15 6.96 -0.74
N LYS A 204 2.74 7.27 -1.91
CA LYS A 204 4.17 7.03 -2.15
C LYS A 204 4.99 7.86 -1.17
N GLU A 205 6.01 7.22 -0.61
CA GLU A 205 6.96 7.88 0.29
C GLU A 205 7.68 8.99 -0.49
N TYR A 206 7.64 10.21 0.04
CA TYR A 206 8.22 11.38 -0.60
C TYR A 206 9.75 11.27 -0.57
N ASP A 207 10.39 11.24 -1.74
CA ASP A 207 11.84 11.30 -1.90
C ASP A 207 12.28 12.71 -2.30
N ASP A 208 12.93 13.42 -1.37
CA ASP A 208 13.44 14.80 -1.52
C ASP A 208 14.66 14.82 -2.47
N GLY A 209 14.40 14.63 -3.76
CA GLY A 209 15.40 14.55 -4.81
C GLY A 209 14.94 13.86 -6.10
N GLY A 210 13.87 13.05 -6.03
CA GLY A 210 13.35 12.26 -7.15
C GLY A 210 12.39 13.00 -8.09
N GLY A 211 11.98 14.23 -7.75
CA GLY A 211 10.93 14.97 -8.47
C GLY A 211 9.50 14.55 -8.14
N ASP A 212 9.32 13.70 -7.12
CA ASP A 212 8.02 13.34 -6.56
C ASP A 212 7.41 14.50 -5.76
N VAL A 213 6.08 14.59 -5.75
CA VAL A 213 5.32 15.61 -5.00
C VAL A 213 4.80 14.97 -3.72
N ASP A 214 5.05 15.59 -2.56
CA ASP A 214 4.45 15.17 -1.29
C ASP A 214 2.91 15.13 -1.45
N PRO A 215 2.26 13.96 -1.24
CA PRO A 215 0.82 13.83 -1.43
C PRO A 215 0.00 14.79 -0.56
N VAL A 216 0.51 15.13 0.62
CA VAL A 216 -0.13 16.03 1.58
C VAL A 216 0.08 17.49 1.17
N GLU A 217 1.25 17.85 0.66
CA GLU A 217 1.50 19.18 0.10
C GLU A 217 0.63 19.40 -1.16
N ALA A 218 0.54 18.41 -2.04
CA ALA A 218 -0.34 18.46 -3.22
C ALA A 218 -1.81 18.70 -2.84
N LEU A 219 -2.32 17.99 -1.83
CA LEU A 219 -3.67 18.19 -1.31
C LEU A 219 -3.87 19.64 -0.83
N ARG A 220 -2.88 20.17 -0.09
CA ARG A 220 -2.93 21.51 0.48
C ARG A 220 -2.89 22.60 -0.58
N ASP A 221 -2.10 22.44 -1.62
CA ASP A 221 -1.97 23.45 -2.66
C ASP A 221 -3.13 23.42 -3.65
N LYS A 222 -3.59 22.21 -4.02
CA LYS A 222 -4.57 22.05 -5.10
C LYS A 222 -6.02 22.25 -4.68
N ILE A 223 -6.38 21.96 -3.43
CA ILE A 223 -7.73 22.30 -2.90
C ILE A 223 -7.77 23.78 -2.50
N SER A 224 -7.82 24.70 -3.46
CA SER A 224 -7.76 26.15 -3.23
C SER A 224 -9.15 26.77 -2.96
N LEU A 225 -9.81 26.34 -1.87
CA LEU A 225 -11.10 26.89 -1.43
C LEU A 225 -10.99 27.67 -0.10
N GLU A 226 -11.94 28.58 0.12
CA GLU A 226 -12.05 29.34 1.37
C GLU A 226 -12.53 28.46 2.54
N LYS A 227 -12.29 28.93 3.77
CA LYS A 227 -12.59 28.18 5.00
C LYS A 227 -14.05 27.71 5.11
N ASP A 228 -14.98 28.48 4.56
CA ASP A 228 -16.41 28.13 4.56
C ASP A 228 -16.76 26.89 3.74
N TYR A 229 -15.90 26.50 2.81
CA TYR A 229 -16.01 25.24 2.07
C TYR A 229 -15.24 24.12 2.79
N LEU A 230 -14.01 24.41 3.22
CA LEU A 230 -13.11 23.44 3.83
C LEU A 230 -13.69 22.79 5.10
N LYS A 231 -14.58 23.48 5.83
CA LYS A 231 -15.23 22.91 7.01
C LYS A 231 -16.07 21.65 6.73
N TYR A 232 -16.52 21.44 5.50
CA TYR A 232 -17.37 20.30 5.11
C TYR A 232 -16.59 19.07 4.63
N GLY A 233 -15.26 19.05 4.77
CA GLY A 233 -14.44 17.90 4.41
C GLY A 233 -13.47 17.48 5.49
N ALA A 234 -13.03 16.22 5.46
CA ALA A 234 -11.92 15.74 6.27
C ALA A 234 -11.00 14.86 5.43
N ALA A 235 -9.70 15.16 5.45
CA ALA A 235 -8.69 14.37 4.75
C ALA A 235 -8.12 13.27 5.66
N TYR A 236 -7.85 12.10 5.10
CA TYR A 236 -7.26 10.96 5.79
C TYR A 236 -6.03 10.43 5.05
N PHE A 237 -4.97 10.13 5.80
CA PHE A 237 -3.69 9.62 5.29
C PHE A 237 -3.09 8.65 6.32
N PRO A 238 -2.41 7.56 5.91
CA PRO A 238 -2.10 7.14 4.54
C PRO A 238 -3.12 6.10 4.04
N TYR A 239 -2.79 5.42 2.94
CA TYR A 239 -3.57 4.29 2.44
C TYR A 239 -3.47 3.10 3.38
N LEU A 240 -4.34 2.12 3.16
CA LEU A 240 -4.52 0.96 4.01
C LEU A 240 -4.10 -0.28 3.23
N ASN A 241 -3.19 -1.05 3.81
CA ASN A 241 -2.92 -2.39 3.33
C ASN A 241 -3.92 -3.35 3.98
N THR A 242 -4.72 -4.00 3.13
CA THR A 242 -5.84 -4.83 3.57
C THR A 242 -5.51 -6.32 3.51
N ILE A 243 -6.33 -7.12 4.18
CA ILE A 243 -6.30 -8.59 4.09
C ILE A 243 -7.25 -9.12 2.99
N LEU A 244 -7.74 -8.25 2.10
CA LEU A 244 -8.63 -8.66 1.01
C LEU A 244 -7.82 -9.35 -0.08
N ASP A 245 -8.41 -10.38 -0.67
CA ASP A 245 -7.80 -11.12 -1.78
C ASP A 245 -8.09 -10.42 -3.12
N PHE A 246 -7.10 -10.38 -4.00
CA PHE A 246 -7.33 -10.01 -5.39
C PHE A 246 -8.25 -11.02 -6.08
N SER A 247 -9.21 -10.52 -6.85
CA SER A 247 -9.86 -11.29 -7.91
C SER A 247 -8.96 -11.28 -9.14
N TYR A 248 -8.69 -12.44 -9.74
CA TYR A 248 -7.82 -12.57 -10.90
C TYR A 248 -8.33 -13.59 -11.91
N ASN A 249 -7.89 -13.45 -13.16
CA ASN A 249 -8.19 -14.41 -14.21
C ASN A 249 -7.05 -15.44 -14.32
N GLU A 250 -7.27 -16.65 -13.81
CA GLU A 250 -6.27 -17.73 -13.82
C GLU A 250 -5.71 -18.02 -15.23
N SER A 251 -6.49 -17.82 -16.30
CA SER A 251 -6.03 -18.05 -17.68
C SER A 251 -5.11 -16.94 -18.22
N SER A 252 -5.06 -15.78 -17.55
CA SER A 252 -4.19 -14.66 -17.94
C SER A 252 -2.92 -14.58 -17.09
N ILE A 253 -2.83 -15.35 -16.00
CA ILE A 253 -1.64 -15.38 -15.16
C ILE A 253 -0.62 -16.33 -15.78
N GLU A 254 0.40 -15.73 -16.40
CA GLU A 254 1.57 -16.45 -16.90
C GLU A 254 2.48 -16.82 -15.73
N VAL A 255 2.88 -18.09 -15.68
CA VAL A 255 3.83 -18.60 -14.68
C VAL A 255 5.17 -18.73 -15.36
N GLN A 256 6.20 -18.08 -14.82
CA GLN A 256 7.56 -18.18 -15.33
C GLN A 256 8.35 -19.17 -14.49
N GLY A 257 8.93 -20.18 -15.14
CA GLY A 257 9.95 -21.03 -14.54
C GLY A 257 11.28 -20.30 -14.59
N LEU A 258 11.84 -20.01 -13.43
CA LEU A 258 13.17 -19.45 -13.29
C LEU A 258 14.06 -20.54 -12.69
N GLU A 259 14.75 -21.32 -13.50
CA GLU A 259 15.89 -22.08 -12.96
C GLU A 259 17.00 -21.07 -12.61
N GLU A 260 17.88 -21.37 -11.64
CA GLU A 260 19.13 -20.60 -11.52
C GLU A 260 19.78 -20.61 -12.89
N SER A 261 19.79 -19.45 -13.57
CA SER A 261 20.09 -19.45 -14.98
C SER A 261 21.48 -20.02 -15.18
N LEU A 262 21.66 -20.85 -16.21
CA LEU A 262 22.97 -21.40 -16.56
C LEU A 262 24.03 -20.27 -16.68
N SER A 263 23.58 -19.04 -17.00
CA SER A 263 24.38 -17.81 -17.00
C SER A 263 24.87 -17.42 -15.59
N VAL A 264 24.01 -17.45 -14.57
CA VAL A 264 24.40 -17.23 -13.16
C VAL A 264 25.34 -18.35 -12.66
N GLN A 265 25.10 -19.60 -13.05
CA GLN A 265 26.01 -20.70 -12.72
C GLN A 265 27.40 -20.48 -13.35
N ALA A 266 27.44 -20.04 -14.61
CA ALA A 266 28.69 -19.70 -15.30
C ALA A 266 29.41 -18.51 -14.63
N ASP A 267 28.68 -17.48 -14.20
CA ASP A 267 29.24 -16.35 -13.44
C ASP A 267 29.85 -16.82 -12.12
N ASN A 268 29.13 -17.64 -11.35
CA ASN A 268 29.60 -18.18 -10.07
C ASN A 268 30.87 -19.04 -10.23
N VAL A 269 30.98 -19.84 -11.29
CA VAL A 269 32.18 -20.66 -11.57
C VAL A 269 33.37 -19.77 -11.94
N ILE A 270 33.18 -18.75 -12.78
CA ILE A 270 34.23 -17.80 -13.14
C ILE A 270 34.70 -17.02 -11.92
N ASP A 271 33.77 -16.50 -11.11
CA ASP A 271 34.08 -15.73 -9.90
C ASP A 271 34.70 -16.60 -8.81
N GLY A 272 34.37 -17.90 -8.77
CA GLY A 272 34.93 -18.89 -7.87
C GLY A 272 36.42 -19.20 -8.11
N ILE A 273 36.97 -18.88 -9.29
CA ILE A 273 38.42 -18.94 -9.55
C ILE A 273 39.11 -17.77 -8.85
N ASP A 274 39.48 -18.01 -7.59
CA ASP A 274 40.18 -17.05 -6.72
C ASP A 274 41.69 -17.08 -6.99
N LEU A 275 42.16 -16.18 -7.85
CA LEU A 275 43.57 -16.07 -8.24
C LEU A 275 44.45 -15.53 -7.11
N THR A 276 43.91 -14.73 -6.20
CA THR A 276 44.65 -14.23 -5.04
C THR A 276 44.99 -15.37 -4.09
N LYS A 277 44.04 -16.27 -3.84
CA LYS A 277 44.30 -17.49 -3.06
C LYS A 277 45.35 -18.38 -3.72
N LEU A 278 45.35 -18.52 -5.04
CA LEU A 278 46.38 -19.28 -5.75
C LEU A 278 47.76 -18.62 -5.61
N GLU A 279 47.85 -17.29 -5.76
CA GLU A 279 49.07 -16.52 -5.58
C GLU A 279 49.67 -16.72 -4.17
N ASP A 280 48.84 -16.64 -3.13
CA ASP A 280 49.24 -16.89 -1.74
C ASP A 280 49.80 -18.30 -1.54
N LEU A 281 49.15 -19.32 -2.15
CA LEU A 281 49.58 -20.71 -2.06
C LEU A 281 50.90 -20.97 -2.78
N LEU A 282 51.09 -20.37 -3.97
CA LEU A 282 52.35 -20.44 -4.72
C LEU A 282 53.47 -19.73 -3.97
N THR A 283 53.22 -18.55 -3.41
CA THR A 283 54.17 -17.79 -2.59
C THR A 283 54.62 -18.60 -1.37
N ALA A 284 53.69 -19.22 -0.64
CA ALA A 284 54.01 -20.06 0.51
C ALA A 284 54.88 -21.27 0.14
N LEU A 285 54.67 -21.86 -1.04
CA LEU A 285 55.52 -22.92 -1.58
C LEU A 285 56.94 -22.40 -1.87
N VAL A 286 57.05 -21.24 -2.52
CA VAL A 286 58.33 -20.60 -2.84
C VAL A 286 59.12 -20.23 -1.60
N ASP A 287 58.49 -19.63 -0.60
CA ASP A 287 59.12 -19.32 0.69
C ASP A 287 59.65 -20.57 1.39
N THR A 288 58.92 -21.69 1.29
CA THR A 288 59.33 -22.96 1.87
C THR A 288 60.52 -23.57 1.14
N GLU A 289 60.56 -23.46 -0.18
CA GLU A 289 61.70 -23.93 -0.98
C GLU A 289 62.94 -23.09 -0.70
N ASN A 290 62.81 -21.76 -0.66
CA ASN A 290 63.90 -20.85 -0.29
C ASN A 290 64.48 -21.18 1.09
N ALA A 291 63.63 -21.53 2.06
CA ALA A 291 64.07 -21.98 3.38
C ALA A 291 64.81 -23.33 3.33
N ILE A 292 64.39 -24.26 2.46
CA ILE A 292 65.07 -25.53 2.20
C ILE A 292 66.44 -25.28 1.56
N ASP A 293 66.54 -24.39 0.58
CA ASP A 293 67.81 -24.06 -0.09
C ASP A 293 68.78 -23.32 0.83
N ALA A 294 68.28 -22.42 1.69
CA ALA A 294 69.09 -21.74 2.69
C ALA A 294 69.56 -22.64 3.85
N ALA A 295 69.00 -23.84 4.01
CA ALA A 295 69.33 -24.74 5.11
C ALA A 295 70.80 -25.22 5.09
N ALA A 296 71.47 -25.17 6.24
CA ALA A 296 72.90 -25.48 6.35
C ALA A 296 73.25 -26.97 6.18
N ASP A 297 72.30 -27.87 6.46
CA ASP A 297 72.49 -29.32 6.36
C ASP A 297 71.17 -30.07 6.06
N ASN A 298 71.26 -31.39 5.88
CA ASN A 298 70.09 -32.24 5.60
C ASN A 298 69.06 -32.23 6.73
N THR A 299 69.47 -32.12 8.00
CA THR A 299 68.56 -32.16 9.15
C THR A 299 67.70 -30.89 9.19
N ALA A 300 68.31 -29.73 8.96
CA ALA A 300 67.63 -28.45 8.85
C ALA A 300 66.66 -28.41 7.65
N ALA A 301 67.09 -28.88 6.48
CA ALA A 301 66.23 -28.95 5.29
C ALA A 301 65.01 -29.86 5.47
N LEU A 302 65.20 -31.04 6.09
CA LEU A 302 64.13 -32.00 6.34
C LEU A 302 63.07 -31.49 7.33
N SER A 303 63.38 -30.48 8.15
CA SER A 303 62.38 -29.86 9.05
C SER A 303 61.25 -29.14 8.31
N PHE A 304 61.52 -28.65 7.09
CA PHE A 304 60.55 -27.96 6.22
C PHE A 304 59.79 -28.92 5.27
N LYS A 305 60.18 -30.20 5.22
CA LYS A 305 59.60 -31.21 4.32
C LYS A 305 58.08 -31.31 4.44
N ASN A 306 57.56 -31.33 5.67
CA ASN A 306 56.12 -31.42 5.90
C ASN A 306 55.38 -30.15 5.46
N ASN A 307 56.03 -28.98 5.54
CA ASN A 307 55.47 -27.73 5.05
C ASN A 307 55.39 -27.75 3.51
N ALA A 308 56.46 -28.18 2.83
CA ALA A 308 56.46 -28.31 1.36
C ALA A 308 55.37 -29.27 0.88
N ILE A 309 55.23 -30.44 1.54
CA ILE A 309 54.16 -31.40 1.23
C ILE A 309 52.77 -30.79 1.46
N SER A 310 52.59 -30.02 2.54
CA SER A 310 51.31 -29.40 2.85
C SER A 310 50.95 -28.31 1.85
N ASN A 311 51.91 -27.49 1.45
CA ASN A 311 51.70 -26.43 0.45
C ASN A 311 51.33 -27.03 -0.91
N VAL A 312 52.02 -28.08 -1.36
CA VAL A 312 51.66 -28.79 -2.60
C VAL A 312 50.26 -29.41 -2.49
N LYS A 313 49.87 -29.98 -1.36
CA LYS A 313 48.51 -30.52 -1.14
C LYS A 313 47.43 -29.45 -1.14
N ASN A 314 47.71 -28.27 -0.61
CA ASN A 314 46.77 -27.16 -0.62
C ASN A 314 46.54 -26.64 -2.05
N ILE A 315 47.60 -26.59 -2.87
CA ILE A 315 47.51 -26.25 -4.30
C ILE A 315 46.70 -27.32 -5.05
N ILE A 316 46.98 -28.60 -4.80
CA ILE A 316 46.18 -29.71 -5.36
C ILE A 316 44.70 -29.55 -5.02
N SER A 317 44.38 -29.30 -3.74
CA SER A 317 42.98 -29.16 -3.29
C SER A 317 42.28 -27.99 -3.98
N TYR A 318 42.99 -26.85 -4.13
CA TYR A 318 42.47 -25.70 -4.87
C TYR A 318 42.17 -26.05 -6.34
N LEU A 319 43.10 -26.72 -7.02
CA LEU A 319 42.92 -27.09 -8.43
C LEU A 319 41.83 -28.15 -8.62
N GLU A 320 41.65 -29.07 -7.66
CA GLU A 320 40.55 -30.04 -7.63
C GLU A 320 39.19 -29.35 -7.46
N ASP A 321 39.09 -28.35 -6.57
CA ASP A 321 37.85 -27.56 -6.38
C ASP A 321 37.48 -26.80 -7.66
N VAL A 322 38.47 -26.18 -8.32
CA VAL A 322 38.27 -25.48 -9.62
C VAL A 322 37.83 -26.46 -10.70
N THR A 323 38.50 -27.62 -10.80
CA THR A 323 38.16 -28.67 -11.79
C THR A 323 36.73 -29.18 -11.58
N SER A 324 36.32 -29.43 -10.34
CA SER A 324 34.96 -29.88 -10.03
C SER A 324 33.92 -28.85 -10.45
N SER A 325 34.15 -27.57 -10.11
CA SER A 325 33.20 -26.49 -10.41
C SER A 325 33.00 -26.30 -11.92
N ILE A 326 34.06 -26.45 -12.71
CA ILE A 326 33.96 -26.37 -14.17
C ILE A 326 33.26 -27.60 -14.75
N ASN A 327 33.55 -28.80 -14.26
CA ASN A 327 32.88 -30.04 -14.70
C ASN A 327 31.36 -30.02 -14.42
N ASP A 328 30.95 -29.46 -13.29
CA ASP A 328 29.53 -29.28 -12.96
C ASP A 328 28.84 -28.34 -13.98
N LEU A 329 29.49 -27.23 -14.36
CA LEU A 329 28.99 -26.32 -15.39
C LEU A 329 28.92 -26.98 -16.77
N ILE A 330 29.94 -27.76 -17.15
CA ILE A 330 29.94 -28.50 -18.41
C ILE A 330 28.76 -29.49 -18.45
N SER A 331 28.55 -30.23 -17.36
CA SER A 331 27.45 -31.19 -17.25
C SER A 331 26.10 -30.50 -17.37
N ALA A 332 25.91 -29.37 -16.69
CA ALA A 332 24.70 -28.55 -16.80
C ALA A 332 24.47 -28.00 -18.22
N ALA A 333 25.55 -27.60 -18.90
CA ALA A 333 25.50 -27.16 -20.28
C ALA A 333 25.14 -28.30 -21.25
N GLU A 334 25.64 -29.51 -21.04
CA GLU A 334 25.29 -30.68 -21.86
C GLU A 334 23.84 -31.14 -21.64
N ASP A 335 23.38 -31.14 -20.38
CA ASP A 335 22.02 -31.51 -20.00
C ASP A 335 20.96 -30.56 -20.56
N SER A 336 21.32 -29.31 -20.88
CA SER A 336 20.44 -28.35 -21.55
C SER A 336 19.97 -28.81 -22.94
N GLY A 337 20.73 -29.68 -23.62
CA GLY A 337 20.43 -30.14 -24.97
C GLY A 337 20.66 -29.10 -26.08
N GLU A 338 21.24 -27.94 -25.76
CA GLU A 338 21.45 -26.85 -26.70
C GLU A 338 22.63 -27.08 -27.65
N ALA A 339 22.35 -27.10 -28.96
CA ALA A 339 23.36 -27.39 -29.98
C ALA A 339 24.47 -26.32 -30.05
N SER A 340 24.20 -25.09 -29.60
CA SER A 340 25.17 -24.00 -29.51
C SER A 340 26.22 -24.22 -28.40
N LEU A 341 25.91 -25.03 -27.38
CA LEU A 341 26.80 -25.29 -26.24
C LEU A 341 27.70 -26.50 -26.45
N THR A 342 27.36 -27.42 -27.36
CA THR A 342 28.13 -28.66 -27.57
C THR A 342 29.61 -28.41 -27.88
N ALA A 343 29.92 -27.50 -28.81
CA ALA A 343 31.31 -27.22 -29.18
C ALA A 343 32.09 -26.50 -28.06
N PRO A 344 31.56 -25.45 -27.42
CA PRO A 344 32.19 -24.85 -26.24
C PRO A 344 32.44 -25.84 -25.08
N SER A 345 31.47 -26.70 -24.74
CA SER A 345 31.62 -27.71 -23.67
C SER A 345 32.74 -28.71 -23.98
N VAL A 346 32.84 -29.19 -25.22
CA VAL A 346 33.90 -30.11 -25.66
C VAL A 346 35.27 -29.44 -25.62
N ASN A 347 35.36 -28.17 -26.04
CA ASN A 347 36.61 -27.42 -25.99
C ASN A 347 37.09 -27.24 -24.54
N MET A 348 36.18 -26.89 -23.62
CA MET A 348 36.52 -26.74 -22.20
C MET A 348 36.95 -28.05 -21.57
N THR A 349 36.23 -29.14 -21.84
CA THR A 349 36.62 -30.50 -21.38
C THR A 349 38.03 -30.85 -21.86
N THR A 350 38.31 -30.61 -23.14
CA THR A 350 39.63 -30.88 -23.74
C THR A 350 40.72 -30.04 -23.09
N TRP A 351 40.44 -28.77 -22.78
CA TRP A 351 41.39 -27.90 -22.09
C TRP A 351 41.66 -28.41 -20.66
N MET A 352 40.62 -28.78 -19.90
CA MET A 352 40.76 -29.31 -18.54
C MET A 352 41.59 -30.59 -18.50
N ASP A 353 41.34 -31.53 -19.41
CA ASP A 353 42.08 -32.79 -19.52
C ASP A 353 43.59 -32.54 -19.70
N ASN A 354 43.93 -31.57 -20.56
CA ASN A 354 45.32 -31.29 -20.93
C ASN A 354 46.06 -30.41 -19.92
N ASN A 355 45.36 -29.50 -19.23
CA ASN A 355 46.00 -28.45 -18.44
C ASN A 355 45.75 -28.55 -16.93
N LEU A 356 44.66 -29.17 -16.46
CA LEU A 356 44.40 -29.31 -15.02
C LEU A 356 44.52 -30.76 -14.56
N GLU A 357 43.82 -31.70 -15.19
CA GLU A 357 43.79 -33.09 -14.74
C GLU A 357 45.14 -33.79 -14.89
N ALA A 358 45.85 -33.53 -16.00
CA ALA A 358 47.21 -34.02 -16.21
C ALA A 358 48.19 -33.50 -15.13
N ILE A 359 48.12 -32.21 -14.80
CA ILE A 359 48.98 -31.57 -13.79
C ILE A 359 48.65 -32.13 -12.40
N LEU A 360 47.36 -32.24 -12.05
CA LEU A 360 46.90 -32.81 -10.77
C LEU A 360 47.44 -34.23 -10.55
N ALA A 361 47.33 -35.10 -11.55
CA ALA A 361 47.84 -36.48 -11.48
C ALA A 361 49.35 -36.51 -11.21
N ASP A 362 50.11 -35.64 -11.89
CA ASP A 362 51.55 -35.54 -11.70
C ASP A 362 51.93 -34.93 -10.34
N LEU A 363 51.22 -33.91 -9.86
CA LEU A 363 51.42 -33.32 -8.53
C LEU A 363 51.16 -34.33 -7.41
N HIS A 364 50.10 -35.13 -7.50
CA HIS A 364 49.83 -36.23 -6.57
C HIS A 364 51.01 -37.23 -6.53
N SER A 365 51.57 -37.57 -7.69
CA SER A 365 52.79 -38.40 -7.79
C SER A 365 54.00 -37.73 -7.13
N LYS A 366 54.13 -36.39 -7.24
CA LYS A 366 55.21 -35.63 -6.58
C LYS A 366 55.07 -35.57 -5.07
N VAL A 367 53.86 -35.50 -4.53
CA VAL A 367 53.64 -35.60 -3.07
C VAL A 367 54.22 -36.91 -2.52
N PHE A 368 54.02 -38.03 -3.22
CA PHE A 368 54.59 -39.32 -2.82
C PHE A 368 56.13 -39.36 -2.91
N LYS A 369 56.72 -38.67 -3.90
CA LYS A 369 58.19 -38.53 -4.00
C LYS A 369 58.74 -37.65 -2.88
N LEU A 370 58.14 -36.49 -2.64
CA LEU A 370 58.49 -35.61 -1.53
C LEU A 370 58.45 -36.34 -0.19
N GLN A 371 57.48 -37.24 0.05
CA GLN A 371 57.44 -38.06 1.26
C GLN A 371 58.64 -39.01 1.42
N GLN A 372 59.24 -39.47 0.33
CA GLN A 372 60.39 -40.37 0.34
C GLN A 372 61.74 -39.65 0.38
N ASP A 373 61.76 -38.34 0.12
CA ASP A 373 63.00 -37.58 0.08
C ASP A 373 63.65 -37.48 1.48
N ASP A 374 64.88 -37.96 1.59
CA ASP A 374 65.64 -38.13 2.85
C ASP A 374 66.90 -37.24 2.90
N THR A 375 67.11 -36.39 1.90
CA THR A 375 68.24 -35.46 1.81
C THR A 375 67.80 -34.14 1.20
N LYS A 376 68.52 -33.05 1.51
CA LYS A 376 68.29 -31.72 0.93
C LYS A 376 68.29 -31.76 -0.60
N ALA A 377 69.28 -32.42 -1.20
CA ALA A 377 69.40 -32.52 -2.66
C ALA A 377 68.22 -33.24 -3.33
N LYS A 378 67.61 -34.24 -2.66
CA LYS A 378 66.41 -34.91 -3.17
C LYS A 378 65.17 -34.04 -3.05
N LEU A 379 64.99 -33.33 -1.92
CA LEU A 379 63.88 -32.37 -1.72
C LEU A 379 63.91 -31.25 -2.76
N THR A 380 65.05 -30.56 -2.90
CA THR A 380 65.26 -29.54 -3.94
C THR A 380 65.11 -30.15 -5.34
N GLY A 381 65.57 -31.39 -5.54
CA GLY A 381 65.36 -32.13 -6.80
C GLY A 381 63.89 -32.29 -7.18
N SER A 382 63.06 -32.68 -6.22
CA SER A 382 61.61 -32.86 -6.37
C SER A 382 60.84 -31.55 -6.53
N LEU A 383 61.40 -30.43 -6.06
CA LEU A 383 60.81 -29.09 -6.16
C LEU A 383 61.26 -28.32 -7.42
N THR A 384 62.57 -28.21 -7.73
CA THR A 384 63.13 -27.20 -8.67
C THR A 384 64.11 -27.68 -9.76
N SER A 385 64.57 -28.95 -9.76
CA SER A 385 65.58 -29.44 -10.74
C SER A 385 65.24 -29.70 -12.24
N ASN A 386 63.99 -29.83 -12.71
CA ASN A 386 63.63 -30.12 -14.12
C ASN A 386 62.14 -29.87 -14.44
N ALA A 387 61.73 -29.85 -15.71
CA ALA A 387 60.35 -29.58 -16.12
C ALA A 387 59.25 -30.50 -15.55
N THR A 388 59.61 -31.64 -14.93
CA THR A 388 58.64 -32.58 -14.34
C THR A 388 58.54 -32.47 -12.82
N ASN A 389 59.29 -31.57 -12.17
CA ASN A 389 59.21 -31.34 -10.72
C ASN A 389 57.99 -30.46 -10.37
N VAL A 390 57.80 -30.16 -9.09
CA VAL A 390 56.65 -29.34 -8.66
C VAL A 390 56.60 -27.97 -9.34
N TYR A 391 57.73 -27.26 -9.44
CA TYR A 391 57.75 -25.92 -10.05
C TYR A 391 57.46 -25.96 -11.55
N GLY A 392 58.07 -26.90 -12.26
CA GLY A 392 57.88 -27.11 -13.70
C GLY A 392 56.45 -27.52 -14.03
N LEU A 393 55.80 -28.33 -13.18
CA LEU A 393 54.39 -28.69 -13.31
C LEU A 393 53.47 -27.50 -13.05
N LEU A 394 53.79 -26.62 -12.10
CA LEU A 394 53.01 -25.41 -11.81
C LEU A 394 53.35 -24.24 -12.76
N GLY A 395 54.33 -24.43 -13.64
CA GLY A 395 54.83 -23.36 -14.51
C GLY A 395 55.51 -22.21 -13.76
N ILE A 396 56.11 -22.49 -12.59
CA ILE A 396 56.87 -21.51 -11.81
C ILE A 396 58.20 -21.24 -12.51
N THR A 397 58.36 -20.03 -13.07
CA THR A 397 59.57 -19.63 -13.80
C THR A 397 60.25 -18.40 -13.22
N ASP A 398 59.52 -17.58 -12.46
CA ASP A 398 60.02 -16.47 -11.67
C ASP A 398 59.57 -16.65 -10.21
N GLU A 399 60.51 -16.73 -9.28
CA GLU A 399 60.23 -16.91 -7.84
C GLU A 399 59.83 -15.60 -7.14
N VAL A 400 59.86 -14.47 -7.87
CA VAL A 400 59.54 -13.13 -7.35
C VAL A 400 58.13 -12.68 -7.75
N ASP A 401 57.64 -13.12 -8.91
CA ASP A 401 56.34 -12.73 -9.45
C ASP A 401 55.45 -13.95 -9.68
N MET A 402 54.57 -14.21 -8.71
CA MET A 402 53.65 -15.35 -8.78
C MET A 402 52.52 -15.18 -9.78
N THR A 403 52.29 -13.96 -10.27
CA THR A 403 51.23 -13.65 -11.24
C THR A 403 51.61 -14.02 -12.69
N ASN A 404 52.90 -14.27 -12.95
CA ASN A 404 53.41 -14.62 -14.28
C ASN A 404 53.79 -16.11 -14.41
N ASN A 405 53.17 -16.97 -13.59
CA ASN A 405 53.40 -18.42 -13.64
C ASN A 405 52.32 -19.14 -14.46
N GLY A 406 52.70 -20.25 -15.09
CA GLY A 406 51.87 -20.94 -16.09
C GLY A 406 50.44 -21.22 -15.62
N ILE A 407 50.26 -21.86 -14.46
CA ILE A 407 48.92 -22.19 -13.95
C ILE A 407 48.08 -20.95 -13.59
N TYR A 408 48.73 -19.86 -13.18
CA TYR A 408 48.05 -18.60 -12.87
C TYR A 408 47.56 -17.95 -14.17
N THR A 409 48.45 -17.82 -15.17
CA THR A 409 48.13 -17.24 -16.48
C THR A 409 47.05 -18.04 -17.21
N ASP A 410 47.13 -19.37 -17.15
CA ASP A 410 46.14 -20.27 -17.74
C ASP A 410 44.75 -20.05 -17.13
N LEU A 411 44.65 -19.96 -15.79
CA LEU A 411 43.37 -19.71 -15.10
C LEU A 411 42.87 -18.26 -15.27
N GLU A 412 43.75 -17.28 -15.39
CA GLU A 412 43.39 -15.89 -15.73
C GLU A 412 42.80 -15.79 -17.15
N GLY A 413 43.38 -16.53 -18.10
CA GLY A 413 42.87 -16.67 -19.46
C GLY A 413 41.45 -17.23 -19.49
N GLN A 414 41.16 -18.26 -18.69
CA GLN A 414 39.82 -18.84 -18.57
C GLN A 414 38.76 -17.83 -18.06
N LYS A 415 39.16 -16.84 -17.25
CA LYS A 415 38.24 -15.79 -16.77
C LYS A 415 37.96 -14.70 -17.81
N THR A 416 38.82 -14.54 -18.82
CA THR A 416 38.84 -13.31 -19.63
C THR A 416 38.73 -13.52 -21.14
N ALA A 417 39.23 -14.63 -21.68
CA ALA A 417 39.34 -14.80 -23.13
C ALA A 417 39.25 -16.25 -23.64
N ASP A 418 39.48 -17.25 -22.80
CA ASP A 418 39.68 -18.63 -23.23
C ASP A 418 38.40 -19.49 -23.15
N GLU A 419 38.53 -20.81 -23.08
CA GLU A 419 37.44 -21.77 -23.30
C GLU A 419 36.25 -21.59 -22.33
N LEU A 420 36.49 -21.35 -21.04
CA LEU A 420 35.46 -21.11 -20.03
C LEU A 420 34.71 -19.80 -20.30
N PHE A 421 35.44 -18.74 -20.65
CA PHE A 421 34.83 -17.45 -21.03
C PHE A 421 34.00 -17.58 -22.31
N ALA A 422 34.46 -18.37 -23.28
CA ALA A 422 33.70 -18.67 -24.50
C ALA A 422 32.44 -19.49 -24.22
N LEU A 423 32.50 -20.48 -23.32
CA LEU A 423 31.34 -21.24 -22.85
C LEU A 423 30.32 -20.32 -22.17
N LYS A 424 30.77 -19.46 -21.26
CA LYS A 424 29.92 -18.45 -20.60
C LYS A 424 29.26 -17.50 -21.61
N GLY A 425 30.01 -17.00 -22.60
CA GLY A 425 29.45 -16.15 -23.66
C GLY A 425 28.41 -16.86 -24.53
N ALA A 426 28.57 -18.16 -24.77
CA ALA A 426 27.56 -18.96 -25.47
C ALA A 426 26.30 -19.19 -24.61
N ILE A 427 26.47 -19.37 -23.31
CA ILE A 427 25.38 -19.49 -22.33
C ILE A 427 24.58 -18.19 -22.22
N ASP A 428 25.24 -17.04 -22.18
CA ASP A 428 24.58 -15.72 -22.06
C ASP A 428 23.65 -15.41 -23.25
N LEU A 429 23.88 -16.04 -24.41
CA LEU A 429 23.05 -15.90 -25.61
C LEU A 429 21.75 -16.72 -25.57
N LEU A 430 21.57 -17.61 -24.58
CA LEU A 430 20.40 -18.49 -24.50
C LEU A 430 19.16 -17.86 -23.86
N GLY A 431 19.27 -16.68 -23.23
CA GLY A 431 18.11 -15.91 -22.74
C GLY A 431 17.19 -16.72 -21.80
N GLY A 432 17.65 -17.00 -20.59
CA GLY A 432 16.98 -17.88 -19.63
C GLY A 432 15.65 -17.35 -19.08
N VAL A 433 14.54 -17.77 -19.69
CA VAL A 433 13.21 -17.88 -19.06
C VAL A 433 12.49 -19.06 -19.74
N THR A 434 12.19 -20.12 -19.00
CA THR A 434 11.24 -21.13 -19.48
C THR A 434 9.83 -20.71 -19.08
N THR A 435 8.95 -20.51 -20.06
CA THR A 435 7.54 -20.23 -19.76
C THR A 435 6.87 -21.52 -19.31
N LEU A 436 6.32 -21.53 -18.08
CA LEU A 436 5.48 -22.61 -17.61
C LEU A 436 4.04 -22.42 -18.14
N PRO A 437 3.20 -23.48 -18.13
CA PRO A 437 1.79 -23.36 -18.44
C PRO A 437 1.11 -22.27 -17.59
N SER A 438 0.02 -21.69 -18.12
CA SER A 438 -0.74 -20.69 -17.38
C SER A 438 -1.24 -21.25 -16.04
N LEU A 439 -1.55 -20.38 -15.07
CA LEU A 439 -2.08 -20.82 -13.78
C LEU A 439 -3.34 -21.70 -13.94
N ALA A 440 -4.18 -21.42 -14.94
CA ALA A 440 -5.35 -22.24 -15.25
C ALA A 440 -4.98 -23.66 -15.71
N ASP A 441 -3.93 -23.82 -16.52
CA ASP A 441 -3.50 -25.10 -17.06
C ASP A 441 -2.79 -25.95 -15.98
N LEU A 442 -2.02 -25.31 -15.10
CA LEU A 442 -1.39 -25.97 -13.94
C LEU A 442 -2.38 -26.69 -13.03
N LYS A 443 -3.65 -26.27 -13.01
CA LYS A 443 -4.70 -26.95 -12.24
C LYS A 443 -4.84 -28.43 -12.62
N ALA A 444 -4.69 -28.75 -13.91
CA ALA A 444 -4.76 -30.12 -14.42
C ALA A 444 -3.40 -30.80 -14.42
N GLU A 445 -2.34 -30.04 -14.71
CA GLU A 445 -0.99 -30.58 -14.94
C GLU A 445 -0.18 -30.76 -13.64
N ASN A 446 -0.26 -29.81 -12.71
CA ASN A 446 0.44 -29.84 -11.43
C ASN A 446 -0.38 -29.16 -10.32
N ASN A 447 -1.36 -29.89 -9.80
CA ASN A 447 -2.28 -29.40 -8.77
C ASN A 447 -1.57 -29.00 -7.46
N ALA A 448 -0.42 -29.61 -7.14
CA ALA A 448 0.33 -29.23 -5.95
C ALA A 448 0.92 -27.81 -6.11
N LEU A 449 1.61 -27.55 -7.21
CA LEU A 449 2.16 -26.23 -7.54
C LEU A 449 1.05 -25.18 -7.68
N TYR A 450 -0.06 -25.52 -8.34
CA TYR A 450 -1.24 -24.66 -8.45
C TYR A 450 -1.74 -24.16 -7.08
N ASN A 451 -1.91 -25.06 -6.10
CA ASN A 451 -2.39 -24.66 -4.77
C ASN A 451 -1.35 -23.84 -4.00
N LYS A 452 -0.04 -24.11 -4.18
CA LYS A 452 1.03 -23.29 -3.59
C LYS A 452 1.02 -21.87 -4.17
N ILE A 453 0.98 -21.72 -5.50
CA ILE A 453 0.91 -20.41 -6.17
C ILE A 453 -0.33 -19.65 -5.69
N LYS A 454 -1.49 -20.29 -5.58
CA LYS A 454 -2.70 -19.63 -5.07
C LYS A 454 -2.57 -19.16 -3.62
N SER A 455 -1.86 -19.92 -2.79
CA SER A 455 -1.56 -19.51 -1.42
C SER A 455 -0.70 -18.25 -1.41
N GLU A 456 0.35 -18.19 -2.24
CA GLU A 456 1.23 -17.02 -2.33
C GLU A 456 0.52 -15.80 -2.93
N ILE A 457 -0.33 -15.99 -3.96
CA ILE A 457 -1.17 -14.90 -4.48
C ILE A 457 -2.12 -14.36 -3.40
N GLY A 458 -2.66 -15.23 -2.54
CA GLY A 458 -3.51 -14.83 -1.41
C GLY A 458 -2.78 -14.03 -0.31
N LEU A 459 -1.45 -13.97 -0.34
CA LEU A 459 -0.67 -13.13 0.57
C LEU A 459 -0.46 -11.72 0.02
N LEU A 460 -0.79 -11.46 -1.26
CA LEU A 460 -0.68 -10.13 -1.85
C LEU A 460 -1.73 -9.18 -1.25
N PRO A 461 -1.31 -8.07 -0.64
CA PRO A 461 -2.25 -7.14 -0.04
C PRO A 461 -2.92 -6.26 -1.09
N VAL A 462 -4.25 -6.14 -1.04
CA VAL A 462 -4.97 -5.10 -1.77
C VAL A 462 -4.81 -3.78 -1.01
N LYS A 463 -4.12 -2.82 -1.62
CA LYS A 463 -3.95 -1.47 -1.08
C LYS A 463 -5.14 -0.58 -1.48
N LEU A 464 -5.77 0.08 -0.51
CA LEU A 464 -6.94 0.93 -0.71
C LEU A 464 -6.80 2.28 -0.01
N SER A 465 -7.45 3.30 -0.55
CA SER A 465 -7.57 4.59 0.11
C SER A 465 -8.52 4.51 1.33
N PRO A 466 -8.35 5.38 2.34
CA PRO A 466 -9.07 5.23 3.60
C PRO A 466 -10.53 5.68 3.59
N SER A 467 -11.00 6.43 2.58
CA SER A 467 -12.31 7.10 2.62
C SER A 467 -13.50 6.15 2.85
N ALA A 468 -13.58 5.01 2.17
CA ALA A 468 -14.66 4.06 2.35
C ALA A 468 -14.62 3.39 3.74
N THR A 469 -13.42 3.07 4.22
CA THR A 469 -13.20 2.57 5.58
C THR A 469 -13.67 3.59 6.61
N MET A 470 -13.31 4.86 6.41
CA MET A 470 -13.70 5.96 7.28
C MET A 470 -15.21 6.24 7.26
N ALA A 471 -15.88 6.10 6.12
CA ALA A 471 -17.33 6.18 6.05
C ALA A 471 -17.99 5.10 6.92
N GLY A 472 -17.42 3.89 6.94
CA GLY A 472 -17.87 2.80 7.82
C GLY A 472 -17.64 3.13 9.30
N ILE A 473 -16.47 3.67 9.64
CA ILE A 473 -16.16 4.13 11.00
C ILE A 473 -17.10 5.26 11.45
N TYR A 474 -17.44 6.20 10.57
CA TYR A 474 -18.40 7.26 10.88
C TYR A 474 -19.77 6.67 11.20
N ALA A 475 -20.28 5.77 10.35
CA ALA A 475 -21.54 5.08 10.58
C ALA A 475 -21.56 4.32 11.91
N LYS A 476 -20.49 3.58 12.19
CA LYS A 476 -20.33 2.84 13.45
C LYS A 476 -20.34 3.75 14.68
N VAL A 477 -19.52 4.81 14.67
CA VAL A 477 -19.39 5.72 15.81
C VAL A 477 -20.68 6.48 16.06
N ASP A 478 -21.35 6.92 14.99
CA ASP A 478 -22.63 7.61 15.07
C ASP A 478 -23.71 6.71 15.68
N ALA A 479 -23.79 5.44 15.25
CA ALA A 479 -24.75 4.48 15.79
C ALA A 479 -24.47 4.13 17.26
N ASP A 480 -23.19 3.97 17.62
CA ASP A 480 -22.80 3.53 18.97
C ASP A 480 -22.84 4.67 20.00
N ARG A 481 -22.45 5.89 19.61
CA ARG A 481 -22.18 7.01 20.54
C ARG A 481 -22.69 8.38 20.08
N GLY A 482 -23.37 8.46 18.94
CA GLY A 482 -23.91 9.70 18.39
C GLY A 482 -22.88 10.52 17.61
N VAL A 483 -23.38 11.33 16.68
CA VAL A 483 -22.59 12.14 15.73
C VAL A 483 -21.66 13.17 16.39
N TRP A 484 -21.97 13.58 17.63
CA TRP A 484 -21.15 14.50 18.42
C TRP A 484 -19.85 13.85 18.94
N LYS A 485 -19.70 12.53 18.84
CA LYS A 485 -18.46 11.85 19.19
C LYS A 485 -17.48 11.87 18.02
N ALA A 486 -16.26 12.34 18.28
CA ALA A 486 -15.17 12.28 17.31
C ALA A 486 -14.90 10.82 16.82
N PRO A 487 -14.87 10.57 15.50
CA PRO A 487 -14.58 9.28 14.88
C PRO A 487 -13.07 8.99 14.84
N ALA A 488 -12.42 9.14 15.99
CA ALA A 488 -10.99 8.87 16.20
C ALA A 488 -10.80 8.01 17.45
N ASN A 489 -9.62 7.41 17.57
CA ASN A 489 -9.30 6.34 18.51
C ASN A 489 -10.23 5.13 18.33
N VAL A 490 -10.44 4.74 17.07
CA VAL A 490 -11.24 3.56 16.67
C VAL A 490 -10.35 2.65 15.82
N GLY A 491 -10.41 1.35 16.10
CA GLY A 491 -9.68 0.33 15.36
C GLY A 491 -10.29 0.05 14.00
N LEU A 492 -9.44 -0.22 13.02
CA LEU A 492 -9.83 -0.57 11.66
C LEU A 492 -9.90 -2.09 11.50
N ASN A 493 -11.00 -2.60 10.96
CA ASN A 493 -11.16 -3.99 10.58
C ASN A 493 -10.62 -4.22 9.16
N TYR A 494 -10.10 -5.42 8.92
CA TYR A 494 -9.53 -5.87 7.64
C TYR A 494 -8.31 -5.07 7.16
N VAL A 495 -7.64 -4.38 8.10
CA VAL A 495 -6.39 -3.64 7.86
C VAL A 495 -5.30 -4.26 8.72
N TYR A 496 -4.24 -4.77 8.10
CA TYR A 496 -3.07 -5.24 8.85
C TYR A 496 -2.07 -4.11 9.12
N GLY A 497 -2.03 -3.06 8.28
CA GLY A 497 -1.25 -1.86 8.55
C GLY A 497 -1.54 -0.69 7.60
N PRO A 498 -1.22 0.56 8.00
CA PRO A 498 -1.11 1.68 7.09
C PRO A 498 0.04 1.45 6.11
N SER A 499 -0.07 1.99 4.90
CA SER A 499 0.96 1.86 3.87
C SER A 499 2.24 2.64 4.17
N VAL A 500 2.11 3.74 4.93
CA VAL A 500 3.22 4.54 5.43
C VAL A 500 3.14 4.56 6.96
N ILE A 501 4.25 4.31 7.64
CA ILE A 501 4.29 4.38 9.10
C ILE A 501 4.54 5.83 9.51
N ILE A 502 3.56 6.45 10.16
CA ILE A 502 3.66 7.83 10.61
C ILE A 502 4.11 7.88 12.08
N SER A 503 5.25 8.52 12.32
CA SER A 503 5.79 8.80 13.65
C SER A 503 5.00 9.90 14.38
N HIS A 504 5.34 10.14 15.65
CA HIS A 504 4.70 11.21 16.40
C HIS A 504 5.06 12.60 15.86
N ASP A 505 6.32 12.78 15.45
CA ASP A 505 6.83 14.06 14.99
C ASP A 505 6.31 14.41 13.59
N GLU A 506 6.27 13.44 12.66
CA GLU A 506 5.67 13.64 11.33
C GLU A 506 4.18 13.99 11.42
N GLN A 507 3.44 13.37 12.35
CA GLN A 507 2.03 13.67 12.54
C GLN A 507 1.77 15.14 12.91
N LYS A 508 2.72 15.83 13.56
CA LYS A 508 2.55 17.22 13.97
C LYS A 508 2.19 18.11 12.79
N ASP A 509 2.93 17.98 11.70
CA ASP A 509 2.78 18.83 10.52
C ASP A 509 1.60 18.37 9.64
N LEU A 510 1.17 17.10 9.73
CA LEU A 510 -0.11 16.65 9.17
C LEU A 510 -1.29 17.28 9.89
N ASN A 511 -1.24 17.29 11.23
CA ASN A 511 -2.36 17.69 12.08
C ASN A 511 -2.51 19.21 12.20
N VAL A 512 -1.41 19.96 12.25
CA VAL A 512 -1.40 21.43 12.31
C VAL A 512 -0.45 21.96 11.25
N ASP A 513 -1.01 22.44 10.15
CA ASP A 513 -0.23 23.14 9.13
C ASP A 513 -0.23 24.64 9.38
N THR A 514 0.95 25.27 9.30
CA THR A 514 1.10 26.71 9.56
C THR A 514 0.95 27.58 8.30
N LYS A 515 0.97 26.96 7.10
CA LYS A 515 0.94 27.68 5.82
C LYS A 515 -0.48 27.74 5.22
N ALA A 516 -0.97 26.61 4.73
CA ALA A 516 -2.32 26.46 4.15
C ALA A 516 -3.41 26.33 5.21
N GLY A 517 -3.06 25.91 6.43
CA GLY A 517 -3.99 25.76 7.56
C GLY A 517 -4.94 24.58 7.45
N LYS A 518 -4.61 23.62 6.57
CA LYS A 518 -5.40 22.43 6.26
C LYS A 518 -4.85 21.20 6.98
N SER A 519 -5.68 20.59 7.82
CA SER A 519 -5.32 19.40 8.57
C SER A 519 -5.57 18.13 7.77
N VAL A 520 -4.70 17.14 7.97
CA VAL A 520 -4.85 15.77 7.48
C VAL A 520 -4.84 14.83 8.68
N ASN A 521 -5.84 13.95 8.76
CA ASN A 521 -6.01 13.03 9.87
C ASN A 521 -5.19 11.77 9.63
N ALA A 522 -4.24 11.49 10.51
CA ALA A 522 -3.38 10.33 10.42
C ALA A 522 -4.10 9.03 10.84
N ILE A 523 -3.87 7.95 10.11
CA ILE A 523 -4.16 6.57 10.54
C ILE A 523 -2.82 5.94 10.94
N ARG A 524 -2.75 5.40 12.16
CA ARG A 524 -1.48 4.99 12.78
C ARG A 524 -1.56 3.62 13.41
N SER A 525 -0.45 2.88 13.33
CA SER A 525 -0.27 1.63 14.07
C SER A 525 0.31 1.90 15.45
N PHE A 526 -0.24 1.21 16.45
CA PHE A 526 0.23 1.26 17.82
C PHE A 526 0.46 -0.15 18.34
N VAL A 527 1.65 -0.38 18.91
CA VAL A 527 1.99 -1.65 19.56
C VAL A 527 0.96 -1.94 20.67
N GLY A 528 0.34 -3.12 20.61
CA GLY A 528 -0.68 -3.55 21.58
C GLY A 528 -2.08 -2.94 21.41
N LYS A 529 -2.28 -1.99 20.49
CA LYS A 529 -3.62 -1.42 20.18
C LYS A 529 -4.07 -1.61 18.73
N GLY A 530 -3.16 -2.04 17.85
CA GLY A 530 -3.45 -2.24 16.43
C GLY A 530 -3.47 -0.93 15.63
N ASN A 531 -4.19 -0.94 14.52
CA ASN A 531 -4.31 0.19 13.60
C ASN A 531 -5.50 1.06 14.02
N LEU A 532 -5.23 2.34 14.34
CA LEU A 532 -6.23 3.27 14.84
C LEU A 532 -6.32 4.51 13.95
N VAL A 533 -7.55 5.01 13.76
CA VAL A 533 -7.78 6.37 13.27
C VAL A 533 -7.33 7.35 14.35
N TRP A 534 -6.39 8.23 14.04
CA TRP A 534 -5.70 9.08 15.03
C TRP A 534 -5.80 10.59 14.72
N GLY A 535 -6.93 11.01 14.16
CA GLY A 535 -7.29 12.41 13.92
C GLY A 535 -8.79 12.58 13.67
N ALA A 536 -9.34 13.74 14.03
CA ALA A 536 -10.77 14.08 13.82
C ALA A 536 -10.98 15.56 13.46
N ARG A 537 -10.03 16.16 12.76
CA ARG A 537 -10.11 17.54 12.26
C ARG A 537 -10.75 17.59 10.88
N THR A 538 -11.48 18.66 10.60
CA THR A 538 -11.90 19.00 9.24
C THR A 538 -10.72 19.54 8.45
N LEU A 539 -10.91 19.77 7.15
CA LEU A 539 -9.91 20.44 6.32
C LEU A 539 -9.73 21.92 6.74
N ALA A 540 -10.72 22.52 7.42
CA ALA A 540 -10.58 23.81 8.11
C ALA A 540 -9.92 23.67 9.50
N GLY A 541 -8.82 22.93 9.60
CA GLY A 541 -8.26 22.48 10.87
C GLY A 541 -7.69 23.57 11.78
N ASN A 542 -7.28 24.71 11.22
CA ASN A 542 -6.85 25.87 12.01
C ASN A 542 -7.99 26.82 12.40
N ASP A 543 -9.21 26.54 11.96
CA ASP A 543 -10.37 27.31 12.38
C ASP A 543 -10.64 27.11 13.88
N ASN A 544 -11.26 28.09 14.54
CA ASN A 544 -11.58 28.01 15.97
C ASN A 544 -12.98 27.45 16.24
N GLU A 545 -13.87 27.53 15.26
CA GLU A 545 -15.26 27.11 15.34
C GLU A 545 -15.44 25.74 14.69
N TRP A 546 -14.99 25.58 13.45
CA TRP A 546 -15.26 24.43 12.59
C TRP A 546 -14.13 23.41 12.51
N ARG A 547 -13.21 23.44 13.48
CA ARG A 547 -12.02 22.58 13.53
C ARG A 547 -12.31 21.08 13.47
N TYR A 548 -13.38 20.63 14.11
CA TYR A 548 -13.59 19.21 14.40
C TYR A 548 -14.75 18.62 13.59
N VAL A 549 -14.52 17.41 13.07
CA VAL A 549 -15.50 16.64 12.29
C VAL A 549 -16.81 16.48 13.07
N SER A 550 -16.73 16.08 14.34
CA SER A 550 -17.92 15.82 15.15
C SER A 550 -18.76 17.07 15.41
N VAL A 551 -18.12 18.25 15.48
CA VAL A 551 -18.82 19.52 15.63
C VAL A 551 -19.56 19.85 14.33
N ARG A 552 -18.87 19.88 13.19
CA ARG A 552 -19.52 20.22 11.91
C ARG A 552 -20.64 19.23 11.54
N ARG A 553 -20.41 17.93 11.70
CA ARG A 553 -21.42 16.91 11.39
C ARG A 553 -22.63 16.96 12.33
N PHE A 554 -22.44 17.32 13.60
CA PHE A 554 -23.57 17.57 14.51
C PHE A 554 -24.41 18.77 14.04
N PHE A 555 -23.77 19.86 13.62
CA PHE A 555 -24.48 21.02 13.05
C PHE A 555 -25.26 20.65 11.78
N ASN A 556 -24.65 19.91 10.84
CA ASN A 556 -25.37 19.42 9.65
C ASN A 556 -26.66 18.64 10.04
N MET A 557 -26.54 17.68 10.97
CA MET A 557 -27.69 16.90 11.43
C MET A 557 -28.75 17.77 12.12
N ALA A 558 -28.34 18.68 13.00
CA ALA A 558 -29.27 19.53 13.74
C ALA A 558 -29.98 20.53 12.83
N GLU A 559 -29.24 21.19 11.94
CA GLU A 559 -29.76 22.14 10.94
C GLU A 559 -30.80 21.44 10.05
N GLU A 560 -30.48 20.27 9.51
CA GLU A 560 -31.37 19.54 8.60
C GLU A 560 -32.59 18.95 9.32
N SER A 561 -32.42 18.41 10.54
CA SER A 561 -33.54 17.93 11.36
C SER A 561 -34.53 19.06 11.70
N ILE A 562 -34.00 20.21 12.12
CA ILE A 562 -34.82 21.37 12.49
C ILE A 562 -35.52 21.95 11.27
N LYS A 563 -34.83 22.05 10.12
CA LYS A 563 -35.40 22.50 8.84
C LYS A 563 -36.59 21.65 8.42
N LYS A 564 -36.43 20.32 8.36
CA LYS A 564 -37.53 19.39 8.02
C LYS A 564 -38.69 19.48 9.00
N ALA A 565 -38.41 19.65 10.30
CA ALA A 565 -39.45 19.78 11.30
C ALA A 565 -40.22 21.12 11.21
N THR A 566 -39.58 22.20 10.78
CA THR A 566 -40.21 23.52 10.67
C THR A 566 -41.03 23.70 9.38
N GLU A 567 -40.87 22.84 8.37
CA GLU A 567 -41.64 22.88 7.12
C GLU A 567 -43.16 22.86 7.34
N GLN A 568 -43.64 22.12 8.35
CA GLN A 568 -45.08 22.04 8.66
C GLN A 568 -45.69 23.39 9.09
N PHE A 569 -44.87 24.38 9.43
CA PHE A 569 -45.30 25.73 9.82
C PHE A 569 -45.29 26.71 8.65
N VAL A 570 -44.85 26.30 7.46
CA VAL A 570 -44.95 27.12 6.26
C VAL A 570 -46.43 27.31 5.92
N PHE A 571 -46.84 28.56 5.71
CA PHE A 571 -48.23 29.00 5.52
C PHE A 571 -49.15 28.94 6.75
N GLU A 572 -48.62 28.63 7.95
CA GLU A 572 -49.35 28.92 9.19
C GLU A 572 -49.46 30.44 9.42
N PRO A 573 -50.46 30.92 10.17
CA PRO A 573 -50.53 32.33 10.55
C PRO A 573 -49.23 32.80 11.23
N ASN A 574 -48.60 33.86 10.71
CA ASN A 574 -47.38 34.45 11.28
C ASN A 574 -47.71 35.26 12.55
N ASP A 575 -48.09 34.56 13.62
CA ASP A 575 -48.49 35.13 14.90
C ASP A 575 -47.73 34.50 16.08
N LYS A 576 -47.91 35.10 17.26
CA LYS A 576 -47.25 34.68 18.49
C LYS A 576 -47.50 33.21 18.85
N ASN A 577 -48.66 32.63 18.51
CA ASN A 577 -48.95 31.25 18.83
C ASN A 577 -48.08 30.30 18.00
N THR A 578 -47.93 30.60 16.71
CA THR A 578 -47.04 29.84 15.81
C THR A 578 -45.59 29.93 16.29
N TRP A 579 -45.11 31.12 16.63
CA TRP A 579 -43.74 31.32 17.13
C TRP A 579 -43.45 30.49 18.39
N VAL A 580 -44.37 30.50 19.36
CA VAL A 580 -44.22 29.73 20.60
C VAL A 580 -44.21 28.22 20.34
N ARG A 581 -45.02 27.73 19.39
CA ARG A 581 -45.04 26.30 19.00
C ARG A 581 -43.71 25.88 18.38
N VAL A 582 -43.19 26.67 17.44
CA VAL A 582 -41.89 26.40 16.79
C VAL A 582 -40.75 26.45 17.81
N LYS A 583 -40.71 27.48 18.65
CA LYS A 583 -39.71 27.61 19.72
C LYS A 583 -39.73 26.39 20.65
N ALA A 584 -40.90 25.98 21.13
CA ALA A 584 -41.04 24.87 22.05
C ALA A 584 -40.61 23.54 21.42
N MET A 585 -40.88 23.34 20.13
CA MET A 585 -40.45 22.16 19.38
C MET A 585 -38.92 22.08 19.30
N ILE A 586 -38.25 23.18 18.92
CA ILE A 586 -36.78 23.23 18.79
C ILE A 586 -36.12 23.14 20.18
N ASP A 587 -36.63 23.85 21.19
CA ASP A 587 -36.15 23.77 22.58
C ASP A 587 -36.20 22.33 23.09
N ASN A 588 -37.29 21.59 22.82
CA ASN A 588 -37.41 20.21 23.27
C ASN A 588 -36.36 19.32 22.62
N PHE A 589 -36.17 19.44 21.30
CA PHE A 589 -35.16 18.69 20.56
C PHE A 589 -33.75 18.92 21.10
N LEU A 590 -33.33 20.18 21.23
CA LEU A 590 -32.00 20.54 21.75
C LEU A 590 -31.84 20.13 23.21
N THR A 591 -32.92 20.12 24.00
CA THR A 591 -32.90 19.56 25.36
C THR A 591 -32.61 18.06 25.36
N GLN A 592 -33.17 17.29 24.42
CA GLN A 592 -32.83 15.86 24.30
C GLN A 592 -31.37 15.66 23.90
N GLN A 593 -30.87 16.45 22.94
CA GLN A 593 -29.45 16.39 22.54
C GLN A 593 -28.51 16.75 23.69
N TRP A 594 -28.85 17.76 24.50
CA TRP A 594 -28.11 18.10 25.72
C TRP A 594 -28.13 16.96 26.74
N ARG A 595 -29.29 16.33 26.99
CA ARG A 595 -29.40 15.17 27.88
C ARG A 595 -28.59 13.96 27.41
N ALA A 596 -28.46 13.79 26.09
CA ALA A 596 -27.61 12.77 25.49
C ALA A 596 -26.10 13.09 25.57
N GLY A 597 -25.74 14.29 26.05
CA GLY A 597 -24.34 14.74 26.18
C GLY A 597 -23.75 15.32 24.91
N ALA A 598 -24.56 15.65 23.91
CA ALA A 598 -24.09 16.26 22.66
C ALA A 598 -23.70 17.74 22.82
N LEU A 599 -24.41 18.43 23.72
CA LEU A 599 -24.23 19.87 23.98
C LEU A 599 -23.53 20.08 25.33
N ALA A 600 -22.54 20.96 25.33
CA ALA A 600 -21.75 21.34 26.50
C ALA A 600 -22.45 22.43 27.32
N GLY A 601 -22.55 22.23 28.62
CA GLY A 601 -23.08 23.21 29.55
C GLY A 601 -23.73 22.56 30.75
N PRO A 602 -23.64 23.15 31.96
CA PRO A 602 -24.22 22.56 33.17
C PRO A 602 -25.76 22.64 33.19
N THR A 603 -26.36 23.53 32.39
CA THR A 603 -27.82 23.66 32.23
C THR A 603 -28.16 23.89 30.74
N PRO A 604 -29.40 23.58 30.29
CA PRO A 604 -29.83 23.80 28.91
C PRO A 604 -29.57 25.23 28.41
N GLU A 605 -29.83 26.25 29.24
CA GLU A 605 -29.70 27.67 28.89
C GLU A 605 -28.25 28.12 28.71
N LYS A 606 -27.29 27.32 29.20
CA LYS A 606 -25.85 27.51 28.95
C LYS A 606 -25.35 26.69 27.77
N ALA A 607 -26.12 25.70 27.32
CA ALA A 607 -25.78 24.79 26.25
C ALA A 607 -26.36 25.22 24.91
N PHE A 608 -27.56 25.80 24.89
CA PHE A 608 -28.18 26.32 23.68
C PHE A 608 -29.16 27.46 23.98
N TYR A 609 -29.57 28.19 22.94
CA TYR A 609 -30.70 29.11 22.98
C TYR A 609 -31.51 29.02 21.69
N VAL A 610 -32.80 29.31 21.81
CA VAL A 610 -33.72 29.48 20.67
C VAL A 610 -34.49 30.77 20.93
N SER A 611 -34.38 31.72 20.03
CA SER A 611 -35.04 33.03 20.10
C SER A 611 -35.95 33.22 18.90
N VAL A 612 -37.18 33.67 19.16
CA VAL A 612 -38.17 33.99 18.12
C VAL A 612 -39.24 34.93 18.68
N GLY A 613 -39.38 36.10 18.07
CA GLY A 613 -40.43 37.03 18.44
C GLY A 613 -40.27 38.45 17.89
N LEU A 614 -41.37 39.20 17.91
CA LEU A 614 -41.39 40.63 17.58
C LEU A 614 -40.60 41.44 18.61
N GLY A 615 -39.59 42.18 18.15
CA GLY A 615 -38.65 42.92 19.00
C GLY A 615 -37.56 42.06 19.64
N GLU A 616 -37.51 40.76 19.33
CA GLU A 616 -36.44 39.84 19.73
C GLU A 616 -35.58 39.50 18.50
N THR A 617 -36.16 38.78 17.53
CA THR A 617 -35.50 38.39 16.27
C THR A 617 -36.12 39.04 15.03
N MET A 618 -37.33 39.57 15.14
CA MET A 618 -38.11 40.13 14.03
C MET A 618 -38.54 41.56 14.30
N THR A 619 -38.62 42.36 13.25
CA THR A 619 -39.27 43.67 13.23
C THR A 619 -40.73 43.54 12.78
N ALA A 620 -41.50 44.62 12.93
CA ALA A 620 -42.87 44.64 12.41
C ALA A 620 -42.92 44.50 10.87
N GLN A 621 -41.87 44.97 10.18
CA GLN A 621 -41.75 44.84 8.73
C GLN A 621 -41.55 43.39 8.32
N ASP A 622 -40.68 42.64 9.03
CA ASP A 622 -40.47 41.22 8.77
C ASP A 622 -41.79 40.42 8.86
N VAL A 623 -42.60 40.71 9.88
CA VAL A 623 -43.91 40.05 10.05
C VAL A 623 -44.88 40.41 8.93
N LEU A 624 -44.92 41.67 8.49
CA LEU A 624 -45.76 42.13 7.37
C LEU A 624 -45.33 41.53 6.03
N GLU A 625 -44.03 41.31 5.84
CA GLU A 625 -43.46 40.63 4.67
C GLU A 625 -43.61 39.11 4.73
N GLY A 626 -44.12 38.57 5.84
CA GLY A 626 -44.34 37.14 6.03
C GLY A 626 -43.11 36.37 6.48
N ASN A 627 -42.03 37.06 6.89
CA ASN A 627 -40.81 36.44 7.39
C ASN A 627 -40.99 36.04 8.86
N MET A 628 -40.60 34.80 9.18
CA MET A 628 -40.45 34.30 10.55
C MET A 628 -38.97 33.96 10.78
N ILE A 629 -38.27 34.78 11.57
CA ILE A 629 -36.83 34.65 11.81
C ILE A 629 -36.61 33.99 13.18
N ILE A 630 -35.94 32.84 13.18
CA ILE A 630 -35.61 32.06 14.38
C ILE A 630 -34.10 32.04 14.52
N GLU A 631 -33.59 32.49 15.65
CA GLU A 631 -32.15 32.44 15.96
C GLU A 631 -31.88 31.26 16.90
N ILE A 632 -30.92 30.41 16.54
CA ILE A 632 -30.58 29.19 17.27
C ILE A 632 -29.06 29.17 17.49
N GLY A 633 -28.63 29.10 18.74
CA GLY A 633 -27.23 28.88 19.08
C GLY A 633 -27.06 27.60 19.88
N MET A 634 -26.00 26.83 19.59
CA MET A 634 -25.71 25.56 20.27
C MET A 634 -24.21 25.42 20.55
N ALA A 635 -23.87 24.95 21.75
CA ALA A 635 -22.51 24.71 22.19
C ALA A 635 -22.20 23.21 22.11
N VAL A 636 -21.74 22.71 20.97
CA VAL A 636 -21.44 21.28 20.77
C VAL A 636 -20.17 20.88 21.53
N VAL A 637 -20.16 19.67 22.10
CA VAL A 637 -18.99 19.13 22.81
C VAL A 637 -17.80 18.99 21.87
N ARG A 638 -16.64 19.49 22.30
CA ARG A 638 -15.37 19.37 21.59
C ARG A 638 -14.56 18.19 22.12
N PRO A 639 -13.85 17.43 21.27
CA PRO A 639 -13.00 16.34 21.72
C PRO A 639 -11.76 16.85 22.47
N ALA A 640 -11.29 16.08 23.44
CA ALA A 640 -9.99 16.30 24.07
C ALA A 640 -8.88 15.70 23.19
N GLU A 641 -8.27 16.54 22.36
CA GLU A 641 -7.18 16.15 21.45
C GLU A 641 -5.84 15.97 22.17
N PHE A 642 -5.56 16.81 23.18
CA PHE A 642 -4.30 16.81 23.93
C PHE A 642 -4.54 16.53 25.41
N ILE A 643 -3.81 15.57 25.98
CA ILE A 643 -3.77 15.30 27.42
C ILE A 643 -2.35 15.58 27.92
N ILE A 644 -2.20 16.62 28.75
CA ILE A 644 -0.89 17.05 29.27
C ILE A 644 -0.80 16.66 30.75
N LEU A 645 0.07 15.70 31.06
CA LEU A 645 0.36 15.30 32.45
C LEU A 645 1.47 16.18 33.01
N LYS A 646 1.18 16.95 34.07
CA LYS A 646 2.16 17.79 34.77
C LYS A 646 2.48 17.16 36.12
N PHE A 647 3.67 16.61 36.25
CA PHE A 647 4.15 16.03 37.51
C PHE A 647 4.86 17.11 38.33
N SER A 648 4.53 17.20 39.62
CA SER A 648 5.28 17.98 40.60
C SER A 648 5.70 17.08 41.76
N HIS A 649 6.96 17.19 42.17
CA HIS A 649 7.43 16.52 43.37
C HIS A 649 7.01 17.35 44.59
N LYS A 650 6.01 16.88 45.33
CA LYS A 650 5.58 17.49 46.59
C LYS A 650 6.46 16.96 47.72
N MET A 651 7.22 17.85 48.38
CA MET A 651 7.96 17.49 49.59
C MET A 651 6.99 17.13 50.73
N GLN A 652 7.37 16.21 51.61
CA GLN A 652 6.58 15.87 52.80
C GLN A 652 6.31 17.14 53.61
N GLU A 653 5.03 17.44 53.84
CA GLU A 653 4.61 18.50 54.75
C GLU A 653 4.88 18.02 56.18
N ALA A 654 5.66 18.79 56.93
CA ALA A 654 6.10 18.48 58.29
C ALA A 654 4.97 18.60 59.32
#